data_AF-A0AAW4U809-F1
#
_entry.id   AF-A0AAW4U809-F1
#
_cell.length_a   1.000
_cell.length_b   1.000
_cell.length_c   1.000
_cell.angle_alpha   90.00
_cell.angle_beta   90.00
_cell.angle_gamma   90.00
#
_symmetry.space_group_name_H-M   'P 1'
#
loop_
_entity.id
_entity.type
_entity.pdbx_description
1 polymer ?
#
loop_
_entity_poly.entity_id
_entity_poly.type
_entity_poly.pdbx_seq_one_letter_code
_entity_poly.pdbx_strand_id
1 'polypeptide(L)'
;MSLLQEYQKNWLNIKDDVYFVIDNTILKYGLKLGYSDNDIKQEILKNSPQLKNMPKEYTINYLSKLQGNNLNLNQKDTSIPNDSFNYKKACNSLSEAFINFYAKKEISVANKLLDKNYPNLDIQNVIKNHSPFFSDFKNILPNTSHVNYVNAIMNKFPTQLTNLQYKDHLNIYLKLAKIEQAKNNNVFNSYVDFKLALTLYFDKNIPMNSIKKIFSEATLNKNIKQPNYGEYIFNSLNKIIDKYKLINNFKKKLDNNSSIDEHYLTYVKQYLYYQNKKYLNGKDEQQIIKRLFAAKFNDKDIKTVLYNNSPVALEPGRNAKNYIEHNITYVQKDYTERVLKAKEHFNNVSKWFSEERKNIDELIKKDNLKNKKMPDIFYYGLLAKKLLEKGAYPQYIVKCFEGEIPSLKAKQSENDNYIYAIVDGAQKATYAQKAILSYISPYKFPEMELSEIKAKNIPLAEVFKSVIKERIDIYPNTTLNLSKSFIDKDACVKLLNRYPDITQNELIEAVNSASVYNQLPGVDRDYSLKIVQEAIDKYNEANLFIENEREQQENLKNDFLLYKAVNLGDLDIEENHIEEQQKEYCDCKAAITMINKKVSEVDIKNILADESTEKDLSDKYKYADYIFEHAKKVIAREIQILNHLPIKKDAENIYKQYMKDDYLKKQYFSPEADINAAKKMLNDNISEQDISIVITKHSPIAAEPKRNMPYISYILKKAKLDLELEKEKLRNYQPRIRQETNITDAYKHHMDDFTSIIDLPYSKIADELIAKAMLIQKFSQSEVEKTLTEMSPLSAPTPSNLLNNTYGKEVFKNLKNNKRDITQENTLIRSREREYFKDKEC
;
A
#
# COMPACT_ATOMS: atom_id res chain seq x y z
N MET A 1 -32.92 -37.12 -19.40
CA MET A 1 -34.22 -37.64 -19.83
C MET A 1 -34.01 -39.10 -20.20
N SER A 2 -34.85 -40.02 -19.75
CA SER A 2 -34.68 -41.44 -20.14
C SER A 2 -35.02 -41.62 -21.62
N LEU A 3 -34.46 -42.64 -22.27
CA LEU A 3 -34.73 -42.95 -23.68
C LEU A 3 -36.25 -43.06 -23.96
N LEU A 4 -36.98 -43.73 -23.06
CA LEU A 4 -38.43 -43.88 -23.16
C LEU A 4 -39.16 -42.52 -23.05
N GLN A 5 -38.76 -41.66 -22.11
CA GLN A 5 -39.35 -40.33 -21.95
C GLN A 5 -39.11 -39.44 -23.18
N GLU A 6 -37.89 -39.49 -23.75
CA GLU A 6 -37.51 -38.74 -24.94
C GLU A 6 -38.28 -39.22 -26.18
N TYR A 7 -38.43 -40.54 -26.32
CA TYR A 7 -39.26 -41.16 -27.36
C TYR A 7 -40.73 -40.73 -27.26
N GLN A 8 -41.32 -40.83 -26.07
CA GLN A 8 -42.70 -40.42 -25.82
C GLN A 8 -42.92 -38.93 -26.11
N LYS A 9 -41.98 -38.07 -25.68
CA LYS A 9 -42.02 -36.62 -25.96
C LYS A 9 -41.99 -36.32 -27.47
N ASN A 10 -41.09 -36.97 -28.21
CA ASN A 10 -41.00 -36.76 -29.65
C ASN A 10 -42.24 -37.27 -30.40
N TRP A 11 -42.89 -38.33 -29.91
CA TRP A 11 -44.17 -38.79 -30.43
C TRP A 11 -45.32 -37.83 -30.12
N LEU A 12 -45.42 -37.34 -28.88
CA LEU A 12 -46.42 -36.35 -28.45
C LEU A 12 -46.46 -35.14 -29.38
N ASN A 13 -45.29 -34.66 -29.83
CA ASN A 13 -45.18 -33.50 -30.74
C ASN A 13 -45.80 -33.71 -32.14
N ILE A 14 -46.02 -34.96 -32.56
CA ILE A 14 -46.56 -35.28 -33.90
C ILE A 14 -47.87 -36.07 -33.84
N LYS A 15 -48.34 -36.41 -32.63
CA LYS A 15 -49.45 -37.32 -32.38
C LYS A 15 -50.77 -36.80 -32.94
N ASP A 16 -51.07 -35.52 -32.74
CA ASP A 16 -52.32 -34.90 -33.21
C ASP A 16 -52.41 -34.90 -34.74
N ASP A 17 -51.31 -34.59 -35.43
CA ASP A 17 -51.24 -34.64 -36.90
C ASP A 17 -51.43 -36.07 -37.44
N VAL A 18 -50.85 -37.06 -36.74
CA VAL A 18 -50.96 -38.47 -37.12
C VAL A 18 -52.43 -38.93 -37.04
N TYR A 19 -53.12 -38.61 -35.95
CA TYR A 19 -54.53 -38.98 -35.80
C TYR A 19 -55.45 -38.24 -36.73
N PHE A 20 -55.20 -36.96 -36.98
CA PHE A 20 -55.97 -36.21 -37.96
C PHE A 20 -55.92 -36.86 -39.34
N VAL A 21 -54.73 -37.32 -39.77
CA VAL A 21 -54.57 -38.02 -41.05
C VAL A 21 -55.33 -39.35 -41.07
N ILE A 22 -55.31 -40.10 -39.97
CA ILE A 22 -56.01 -41.39 -39.86
C ILE A 22 -57.53 -41.19 -39.94
N ASP A 23 -58.09 -40.34 -39.09
CA ASP A 23 -59.53 -40.08 -39.05
C ASP A 23 -60.02 -39.50 -40.38
N ASN A 24 -59.24 -38.63 -41.02
CA ASN A 24 -59.57 -38.08 -42.33
C ASN A 24 -59.48 -39.15 -43.44
N THR A 25 -58.59 -40.13 -43.31
CA THR A 25 -58.50 -41.27 -44.24
C THR A 25 -59.70 -42.20 -44.09
N ILE A 26 -60.13 -42.45 -42.84
CA ILE A 26 -61.35 -43.23 -42.54
C ILE A 26 -62.59 -42.52 -43.09
N LEU A 27 -62.69 -41.20 -42.90
CA LEU A 27 -63.77 -40.38 -43.45
C LEU A 27 -63.85 -40.52 -44.98
N LYS A 28 -62.71 -40.32 -45.67
CA LYS A 28 -62.64 -40.45 -47.14
C LYS A 28 -62.98 -41.86 -47.62
N TYR A 29 -62.59 -42.89 -46.86
CA TYR A 29 -62.93 -44.27 -47.17
C TYR A 29 -64.43 -44.54 -47.02
N GLY A 30 -65.05 -44.10 -45.92
CA GLY A 30 -66.49 -44.26 -45.70
C GLY A 30 -67.33 -43.52 -46.74
N LEU A 31 -66.94 -42.28 -47.09
CA LEU A 31 -67.61 -41.49 -48.14
C LEU A 31 -67.52 -42.19 -49.51
N LYS A 32 -66.35 -42.78 -49.83
CA LYS A 32 -66.17 -43.54 -51.07
C LYS A 32 -67.08 -44.78 -51.14
N LEU A 33 -67.41 -45.37 -49.99
CA LEU A 33 -68.33 -46.51 -49.88
C LEU A 33 -69.81 -46.09 -49.85
N GLY A 34 -70.11 -44.79 -49.94
CA GLY A 34 -71.49 -44.27 -50.00
C GLY A 34 -72.17 -44.03 -48.65
N TYR A 35 -71.44 -44.10 -47.52
CA TYR A 35 -71.99 -43.76 -46.20
C TYR A 35 -72.11 -42.24 -46.01
N SER A 36 -73.05 -41.80 -45.17
CA SER A 36 -73.23 -40.37 -44.90
C SER A 36 -72.08 -39.80 -44.05
N ASP A 37 -71.72 -38.54 -44.27
CA ASP A 37 -70.68 -37.83 -43.51
C ASP A 37 -70.96 -37.84 -42.00
N ASN A 38 -72.24 -37.69 -41.62
CA ASN A 38 -72.67 -37.69 -40.23
C ASN A 38 -72.47 -39.07 -39.57
N ASP A 39 -72.87 -40.16 -40.24
CA ASP A 39 -72.72 -41.52 -39.68
C ASP A 39 -71.25 -41.88 -39.46
N ILE A 40 -70.38 -41.50 -40.41
CA ILE A 40 -68.94 -41.75 -40.30
C ILE A 40 -68.34 -40.92 -39.17
N LYS A 41 -68.72 -39.64 -39.05
CA LYS A 41 -68.23 -38.76 -37.97
C LYS A 41 -68.69 -39.20 -36.59
N GLN A 42 -69.89 -39.75 -36.44
CA GLN A 42 -70.35 -40.35 -35.17
C GLN A 42 -69.52 -41.58 -34.79
N GLU A 43 -69.15 -42.40 -35.76
CA GLU A 43 -68.28 -43.56 -35.53
C GLU A 43 -66.83 -43.18 -35.23
N ILE A 44 -66.30 -42.13 -35.89
CA ILE A 44 -64.99 -41.54 -35.56
C ILE A 44 -65.02 -40.95 -34.15
N LEU A 45 -66.07 -40.20 -33.78
CA LEU A 45 -66.25 -39.66 -32.44
C LEU A 45 -66.16 -40.75 -31.37
N LYS A 46 -66.82 -41.88 -31.61
CA LYS A 46 -66.91 -42.98 -30.65
C LYS A 46 -65.61 -43.78 -30.53
N ASN A 47 -64.85 -43.92 -31.62
CA ASN A 47 -63.76 -44.91 -31.71
C ASN A 47 -62.37 -44.33 -32.01
N SER A 48 -62.25 -43.04 -32.37
CA SER A 48 -60.95 -42.42 -32.64
C SER A 48 -60.07 -42.36 -31.39
N PRO A 49 -58.79 -42.76 -31.48
CA PRO A 49 -57.81 -42.60 -30.41
C PRO A 49 -57.64 -41.14 -29.96
N GLN A 50 -57.89 -40.14 -30.82
CA GLN A 50 -57.73 -38.72 -30.51
C GLN A 50 -58.89 -38.16 -29.69
N LEU A 51 -60.12 -38.58 -29.99
CA LEU A 51 -61.33 -38.00 -29.41
C LEU A 51 -61.77 -38.67 -28.10
N LYS A 52 -61.14 -39.79 -27.76
CA LYS A 52 -61.39 -40.52 -26.52
C LYS A 52 -61.04 -39.63 -25.31
N ASN A 53 -62.07 -39.23 -24.56
CA ASN A 53 -61.99 -38.37 -23.36
C ASN A 53 -61.69 -36.88 -23.61
N MET A 54 -61.93 -36.35 -24.81
CA MET A 54 -61.78 -34.91 -25.10
C MET A 54 -63.05 -34.09 -24.76
N PRO A 55 -62.93 -32.80 -24.35
CA PRO A 55 -64.07 -31.92 -24.10
C PRO A 55 -64.96 -31.75 -25.32
N LYS A 56 -66.27 -31.61 -25.11
CA LYS A 56 -67.29 -31.53 -26.17
C LYS A 56 -67.00 -30.42 -27.21
N GLU A 57 -66.50 -29.26 -26.78
CA GLU A 57 -66.14 -28.15 -27.67
C GLU A 57 -64.94 -28.49 -28.58
N TYR A 58 -63.92 -29.17 -28.06
CA TYR A 58 -62.76 -29.60 -28.85
C TYR A 58 -63.17 -30.62 -29.91
N THR A 59 -64.02 -31.56 -29.51
CA THR A 59 -64.55 -32.60 -30.38
C THR A 59 -65.35 -32.03 -31.56
N ILE A 60 -66.21 -31.03 -31.32
CA ILE A 60 -66.99 -30.37 -32.38
C ILE A 60 -66.05 -29.68 -33.39
N ASN A 61 -65.04 -28.96 -32.88
CA ASN A 61 -64.05 -28.25 -33.72
C ASN A 61 -63.12 -29.23 -34.47
N TYR A 62 -62.78 -30.36 -33.88
CA TYR A 62 -61.96 -31.39 -34.55
C TYR A 62 -62.72 -32.05 -35.69
N LEU A 63 -63.97 -32.47 -35.46
CA LEU A 63 -64.81 -33.11 -36.48
C LEU A 63 -65.17 -32.16 -37.64
N SER A 64 -65.30 -30.85 -37.38
CA SER A 64 -65.55 -29.86 -38.44
C SER A 64 -64.33 -29.63 -39.35
N LYS A 65 -63.12 -29.89 -38.86
CA LYS A 65 -61.87 -29.80 -39.64
C LYS A 65 -61.62 -31.00 -40.55
N LEU A 66 -62.28 -32.14 -40.32
CA LEU A 66 -62.14 -33.30 -41.20
C LEU A 66 -62.77 -32.99 -42.58
N GLN A 67 -61.94 -33.04 -43.63
CA GLN A 67 -62.33 -32.67 -44.98
C GLN A 67 -62.52 -33.91 -45.87
N GLY A 68 -63.78 -34.22 -46.18
CA GLY A 68 -64.11 -35.05 -47.33
C GLY A 68 -63.79 -34.28 -48.61
N ASN A 69 -62.90 -34.80 -49.47
CA ASN A 69 -62.76 -34.22 -50.81
C ASN A 69 -64.08 -34.41 -51.55
N ASN A 70 -64.60 -33.36 -52.20
CA ASN A 70 -65.73 -33.43 -53.14
C ASN A 70 -65.43 -34.48 -54.23
N LEU A 71 -65.80 -35.73 -53.97
CA LEU A 71 -65.86 -36.80 -54.95
C LEU A 71 -67.29 -36.78 -55.49
N ASN A 72 -67.40 -36.60 -56.81
CA ASN A 72 -68.65 -36.71 -57.56
C ASN A 72 -69.43 -37.95 -57.12
N LEU A 73 -70.53 -37.75 -56.40
CA LEU A 73 -71.53 -38.75 -56.04
C LEU A 73 -72.34 -39.15 -57.29
N ASN A 74 -71.69 -39.76 -58.27
CA ASN A 74 -72.34 -40.38 -59.42
C ASN A 74 -71.80 -41.80 -59.57
N GLN A 75 -72.09 -42.64 -58.57
CA GLN A 75 -72.18 -44.09 -58.69
C GLN A 75 -73.04 -44.58 -57.54
N LYS A 76 -74.35 -44.68 -57.79
CA LYS A 76 -75.26 -45.49 -56.98
C LYS A 76 -74.89 -46.96 -57.22
N ASP A 77 -74.07 -47.54 -56.35
CA ASP A 77 -74.15 -48.97 -56.13
C ASP A 77 -75.37 -49.22 -55.23
N THR A 78 -76.41 -49.82 -55.82
CA THR A 78 -77.67 -50.19 -55.18
C THR A 78 -77.52 -51.43 -54.27
N SER A 79 -76.55 -51.37 -53.38
CA SER A 79 -76.46 -52.21 -52.19
C SER A 79 -75.96 -51.35 -51.04
N ILE A 80 -76.76 -50.37 -50.62
CA ILE A 80 -76.58 -49.76 -49.29
C ILE A 80 -76.76 -50.92 -48.31
N PRO A 81 -75.73 -51.34 -47.56
CA PRO A 81 -75.96 -52.29 -46.48
C PRO A 81 -76.94 -51.60 -45.52
N ASN A 82 -78.01 -52.27 -45.10
CA ASN A 82 -78.84 -51.81 -43.97
C ASN A 82 -78.06 -51.73 -42.63
N ASP A 83 -76.72 -51.81 -42.68
CA ASP A 83 -75.80 -51.76 -41.57
C ASP A 83 -75.16 -50.37 -41.48
N SER A 84 -75.08 -49.84 -40.26
CA SER A 84 -74.33 -48.61 -39.97
C SER A 84 -72.85 -48.76 -40.32
N PHE A 85 -72.20 -47.63 -40.67
CA PHE A 85 -70.75 -47.59 -40.83
C PHE A 85 -70.06 -48.16 -39.59
N ASN A 86 -68.98 -48.91 -39.76
CA ASN A 86 -68.26 -49.54 -38.66
C ASN A 86 -66.79 -49.16 -38.69
N TYR A 87 -66.37 -48.35 -37.71
CA TYR A 87 -65.01 -47.83 -37.62
C TYR A 87 -63.95 -48.96 -37.61
N LYS A 88 -64.24 -50.06 -36.91
CA LYS A 88 -63.31 -51.19 -36.78
C LYS A 88 -63.15 -51.94 -38.10
N LYS A 89 -64.23 -52.15 -38.87
CA LYS A 89 -64.15 -52.73 -40.22
C LYS A 89 -63.35 -51.84 -41.16
N ALA A 90 -63.56 -50.51 -41.13
CA ALA A 90 -62.79 -49.57 -41.93
C ALA A 90 -61.29 -49.58 -41.60
N CYS A 91 -60.93 -49.60 -40.31
CA CYS A 91 -59.55 -49.74 -39.88
C CYS A 91 -58.90 -51.04 -40.38
N ASN A 92 -59.63 -52.16 -40.35
CA ASN A 92 -59.13 -53.44 -40.87
C ASN A 92 -58.87 -53.37 -42.38
N SER A 93 -59.78 -52.79 -43.16
CA SER A 93 -59.61 -52.60 -44.61
C SER A 93 -58.44 -51.66 -44.96
N LEU A 94 -58.15 -50.69 -44.09
CA LEU A 94 -57.05 -49.72 -44.26
C LEU A 94 -55.76 -50.11 -43.53
N SER A 95 -55.70 -51.32 -42.97
CA SER A 95 -54.63 -51.72 -42.04
C SER A 95 -53.22 -51.60 -42.63
N GLU A 96 -53.02 -51.97 -43.91
CA GLU A 96 -51.72 -51.85 -44.57
C GLU A 96 -51.29 -50.37 -44.74
N ALA A 97 -52.23 -49.49 -45.09
CA ALA A 97 -51.96 -48.06 -45.22
C ALA A 97 -51.58 -47.45 -43.86
N PHE A 98 -52.28 -47.83 -42.80
CA PHE A 98 -51.98 -47.37 -41.44
C PHE A 98 -50.65 -47.90 -40.93
N ILE A 99 -50.34 -49.19 -41.14
CA ILE A 99 -49.06 -49.79 -40.80
C ILE A 99 -47.91 -49.01 -41.45
N ASN A 100 -47.99 -48.78 -42.76
CA ASN A 100 -46.95 -48.07 -43.50
C ASN A 100 -46.80 -46.61 -43.04
N PHE A 101 -47.90 -45.94 -42.74
CA PHE A 101 -47.88 -44.55 -42.28
C PHE A 101 -47.28 -44.41 -40.88
N TYR A 102 -47.73 -45.22 -39.92
CA TYR A 102 -47.17 -45.24 -38.56
C TYR A 102 -45.69 -45.60 -38.58
N ALA A 103 -45.29 -46.64 -39.32
CA ALA A 103 -43.90 -47.05 -39.43
C ALA A 103 -43.01 -45.91 -39.93
N LYS A 104 -43.46 -45.16 -40.94
CA LYS A 104 -42.74 -43.98 -41.45
C LYS A 104 -42.55 -42.89 -40.39
N LYS A 105 -43.58 -42.61 -39.59
CA LYS A 105 -43.55 -41.58 -38.54
C LYS A 105 -42.68 -42.00 -37.35
N GLU A 106 -42.78 -43.26 -36.93
CA GLU A 106 -41.94 -43.80 -35.86
C GLU A 106 -40.46 -43.90 -36.25
N ILE A 107 -40.14 -44.25 -37.50
CA ILE A 107 -38.75 -44.18 -38.01
C ILE A 107 -38.21 -42.75 -37.93
N SER A 108 -39.03 -41.74 -38.23
CA SER A 108 -38.63 -40.34 -38.08
C SER A 108 -38.35 -39.94 -36.62
N VAL A 109 -39.09 -40.49 -35.66
CA VAL A 109 -38.83 -40.27 -34.22
C VAL A 109 -37.55 -41.00 -33.80
N ALA A 110 -37.36 -42.23 -34.26
CA ALA A 110 -36.17 -43.05 -33.97
C ALA A 110 -34.88 -42.37 -34.45
N ASN A 111 -34.89 -41.74 -35.63
CA ASN A 111 -33.75 -40.98 -36.16
C ASN A 111 -33.36 -39.81 -35.24
N LYS A 112 -34.33 -39.09 -34.66
CA LYS A 112 -34.05 -37.99 -33.71
C LYS A 112 -33.40 -38.47 -32.41
N LEU A 113 -33.68 -39.71 -31.99
CA LEU A 113 -33.05 -40.32 -30.82
C LEU A 113 -31.61 -40.77 -31.14
N LEU A 114 -31.37 -41.26 -32.36
CA LEU A 114 -30.03 -41.59 -32.83
C LEU A 114 -29.13 -40.36 -32.92
N ASP A 115 -29.65 -39.21 -33.38
CA ASP A 115 -28.90 -37.94 -33.40
C ASP A 115 -28.43 -37.51 -32.00
N LYS A 116 -29.08 -38.03 -30.95
CA LYS A 116 -28.72 -37.82 -29.54
C LYS A 116 -27.85 -38.94 -28.94
N ASN A 117 -27.28 -39.80 -29.78
CA ASN A 117 -26.38 -40.91 -29.42
C ASN A 117 -27.00 -42.01 -28.54
N TYR A 118 -28.32 -42.23 -28.60
CA TYR A 118 -28.93 -43.39 -27.94
C TYR A 118 -28.60 -44.71 -28.68
N PRO A 119 -28.35 -45.84 -27.98
CA PRO A 119 -28.00 -47.10 -28.63
C PRO A 119 -29.13 -47.67 -29.50
N ASN A 120 -28.78 -48.15 -30.69
CA ASN A 120 -29.74 -48.68 -31.68
C ASN A 120 -30.60 -49.84 -31.13
N LEU A 121 -29.97 -50.77 -30.40
CA LEU A 121 -30.68 -51.92 -29.81
C LEU A 121 -31.74 -51.46 -28.78
N ASP A 122 -31.41 -50.44 -28.01
CA ASP A 122 -32.30 -49.90 -26.98
C ASP A 122 -33.48 -49.14 -27.61
N ILE A 123 -33.23 -48.40 -28.69
CA ILE A 123 -34.29 -47.73 -29.48
C ILE A 123 -35.24 -48.77 -30.08
N GLN A 124 -34.71 -49.85 -30.66
CA GLN A 124 -35.53 -50.94 -31.22
C GLN A 124 -36.39 -51.61 -30.15
N ASN A 125 -35.83 -51.85 -28.96
CA ASN A 125 -36.56 -52.42 -27.82
C ASN A 125 -37.68 -51.47 -27.35
N VAL A 126 -37.43 -50.16 -27.32
CA VAL A 126 -38.46 -49.17 -26.96
C VAL A 126 -39.61 -49.17 -27.95
N ILE A 127 -39.34 -49.15 -29.27
CA ILE A 127 -40.39 -49.17 -30.29
C ILE A 127 -41.19 -50.48 -30.23
N LYS A 128 -40.50 -51.62 -30.09
CA LYS A 128 -41.16 -52.93 -30.01
C LYS A 128 -42.12 -53.05 -28.83
N ASN A 129 -41.78 -52.43 -27.69
CA ASN A 129 -42.55 -52.58 -26.45
C ASN A 129 -43.51 -51.42 -26.19
N HIS A 130 -43.29 -50.24 -26.78
CA HIS A 130 -44.01 -49.02 -26.46
C HIS A 130 -44.56 -48.27 -27.68
N SER A 131 -44.60 -48.89 -28.87
CA SER A 131 -45.17 -48.24 -30.05
C SER A 131 -46.62 -47.79 -29.83
N PRO A 132 -46.94 -46.52 -30.14
CA PRO A 132 -48.30 -46.01 -30.12
C PRO A 132 -49.24 -46.77 -31.07
N PHE A 133 -48.72 -47.38 -32.13
CA PHE A 133 -49.53 -48.24 -33.00
C PHE A 133 -50.18 -49.39 -32.20
N PHE A 134 -49.44 -50.01 -31.27
CA PHE A 134 -49.97 -51.07 -30.41
C PHE A 134 -51.02 -50.55 -29.43
N SER A 135 -50.86 -49.33 -28.88
CA SER A 135 -51.84 -48.76 -27.97
C SER A 135 -53.12 -48.34 -28.68
N ASP A 136 -52.99 -47.74 -29.86
CA ASP A 136 -54.09 -47.13 -30.59
C ASP A 136 -55.01 -48.17 -31.24
N PHE A 137 -54.44 -49.30 -31.69
CA PHE A 137 -55.19 -50.34 -32.42
C PHE A 137 -55.37 -51.66 -31.68
N LYS A 138 -54.98 -51.74 -30.39
CA LYS A 138 -54.99 -52.97 -29.57
C LYS A 138 -56.25 -53.83 -29.69
N ASN A 139 -57.43 -53.19 -29.76
CA ASN A 139 -58.74 -53.85 -29.81
C ASN A 139 -59.48 -53.63 -31.14
N ILE A 140 -58.81 -53.01 -32.12
CA ILE A 140 -59.38 -52.59 -33.41
C ILE A 140 -58.84 -53.49 -34.53
N LEU A 141 -57.52 -53.69 -34.59
CA LEU A 141 -56.85 -54.51 -35.59
C LEU A 141 -56.50 -55.90 -35.03
N PRO A 142 -56.46 -56.95 -35.88
CA PRO A 142 -56.02 -58.28 -35.47
C PRO A 142 -54.51 -58.31 -35.13
N ASN A 143 -54.09 -59.32 -34.36
CA ASN A 143 -52.68 -59.51 -33.98
C ASN A 143 -51.73 -59.66 -35.18
N THR A 144 -52.22 -60.17 -36.32
CA THR A 144 -51.43 -60.26 -37.56
C THR A 144 -50.98 -58.89 -38.08
N SER A 145 -51.82 -57.86 -37.96
CA SER A 145 -51.47 -56.47 -38.32
C SER A 145 -50.36 -55.91 -37.43
N HIS A 146 -50.36 -56.28 -36.14
CA HIS A 146 -49.30 -55.90 -35.19
C HIS A 146 -47.95 -56.57 -35.51
N VAL A 147 -47.96 -57.83 -35.95
CA VAL A 147 -46.74 -58.53 -36.41
C VAL A 147 -46.20 -57.90 -37.69
N ASN A 148 -47.08 -57.60 -38.66
CA ASN A 148 -46.70 -56.93 -39.90
C ASN A 148 -46.11 -55.52 -39.65
N TYR A 149 -46.63 -54.83 -38.65
CA TYR A 149 -46.10 -53.54 -38.21
C TYR A 149 -44.65 -53.62 -37.70
N VAL A 150 -44.38 -54.57 -36.78
CA VAL A 150 -43.01 -54.81 -36.28
C VAL A 150 -42.07 -55.11 -37.44
N ASN A 151 -42.48 -55.98 -38.35
CA ASN A 151 -41.66 -56.33 -39.52
C ASN A 151 -41.39 -55.14 -40.44
N ALA A 152 -42.38 -54.26 -40.64
CA ALA A 152 -42.24 -53.06 -41.47
C ALA A 152 -41.21 -52.06 -40.91
N ILE A 153 -41.16 -51.87 -39.59
CA ILE A 153 -40.15 -51.02 -38.93
C ILE A 153 -38.78 -51.71 -38.91
N MET A 154 -38.74 -52.96 -38.45
CA MET A 154 -37.48 -53.68 -38.21
C MET A 154 -36.72 -54.00 -39.49
N ASN A 155 -37.37 -54.07 -40.66
CA ASN A 155 -36.70 -54.25 -41.95
C ASN A 155 -36.25 -52.93 -42.61
N LYS A 156 -36.98 -51.83 -42.41
CA LYS A 156 -36.67 -50.53 -43.04
C LYS A 156 -35.63 -49.73 -42.26
N PHE A 157 -35.59 -49.85 -40.93
CA PHE A 157 -34.72 -49.06 -40.05
C PHE A 157 -33.21 -49.41 -40.15
N PRO A 158 -32.78 -50.70 -40.15
CA PRO A 158 -31.35 -51.05 -40.19
C PRO A 158 -30.66 -50.72 -41.53
N THR A 159 -31.41 -50.81 -42.63
CA THR A 159 -30.91 -50.61 -44.01
C THR A 159 -30.65 -49.14 -44.33
N GLN A 160 -31.44 -48.23 -43.76
CA GLN A 160 -31.19 -46.78 -43.91
C GLN A 160 -30.00 -46.31 -43.06
N LEU A 161 -29.82 -46.91 -41.88
CA LEU A 161 -28.74 -46.59 -40.95
C LEU A 161 -27.33 -46.96 -41.47
N THR A 162 -27.20 -48.16 -42.04
CA THR A 162 -25.92 -48.68 -42.56
C THR A 162 -25.38 -47.87 -43.74
N ASN A 163 -26.25 -47.32 -44.58
CA ASN A 163 -25.86 -46.46 -45.69
C ASN A 163 -25.43 -45.05 -45.26
N LEU A 164 -26.07 -44.48 -44.23
CA LEU A 164 -25.68 -43.18 -43.65
C LEU A 164 -24.31 -43.26 -42.96
N GLN A 165 -24.10 -44.27 -42.11
CA GLN A 165 -22.83 -44.47 -41.40
C GLN A 165 -21.65 -44.71 -42.35
N TYR A 166 -21.84 -45.49 -43.42
CA TYR A 166 -20.80 -45.69 -44.43
C TYR A 166 -20.43 -44.39 -45.15
N LYS A 167 -21.41 -43.56 -45.50
CA LYS A 167 -21.20 -42.27 -46.16
C LYS A 167 -20.41 -41.31 -45.28
N ASP A 168 -20.67 -41.30 -43.98
CA ASP A 168 -19.92 -40.48 -43.02
C ASP A 168 -18.46 -40.96 -42.86
N HIS A 169 -18.25 -42.27 -42.71
CA HIS A 169 -16.89 -42.84 -42.67
C HIS A 169 -16.09 -42.53 -43.95
N LEU A 170 -16.74 -42.64 -45.12
CA LEU A 170 -16.15 -42.32 -46.41
C LEU A 170 -15.76 -40.83 -46.50
N ASN A 171 -16.64 -39.92 -46.06
CA ASN A 171 -16.35 -38.49 -46.03
C ASN A 171 -15.15 -38.15 -45.12
N ILE A 172 -15.05 -38.81 -43.96
CA ILE A 172 -13.90 -38.66 -43.06
C ILE A 172 -12.61 -39.12 -43.74
N TYR A 173 -12.63 -40.28 -44.40
CA TYR A 173 -11.49 -40.78 -45.17
C TYR A 173 -11.07 -39.80 -46.25
N LEU A 174 -11.98 -39.33 -47.10
CA LEU A 174 -11.66 -38.44 -48.23
C LEU A 174 -11.02 -37.14 -47.76
N LYS A 175 -11.45 -36.58 -46.62
CA LYS A 175 -10.83 -35.40 -46.02
C LYS A 175 -9.38 -35.68 -45.58
N LEU A 176 -9.16 -36.76 -44.85
CA LEU A 176 -7.83 -37.14 -44.37
C LEU A 176 -6.88 -37.50 -45.53
N ALA A 177 -7.37 -38.23 -46.52
CA ALA A 177 -6.60 -38.63 -47.68
C ALA A 177 -6.13 -37.41 -48.51
N LYS A 178 -6.97 -36.39 -48.69
CA LYS A 178 -6.58 -35.12 -49.35
C LYS A 178 -5.50 -34.35 -48.58
N ILE A 179 -5.56 -34.34 -47.25
CA ILE A 179 -4.54 -33.70 -46.41
C ILE A 179 -3.19 -34.41 -46.57
N GLU A 180 -3.18 -35.74 -46.49
CA GLU A 180 -1.96 -36.52 -46.66
C GLU A 180 -1.42 -36.45 -48.09
N GLN A 181 -2.31 -36.38 -49.09
CA GLN A 181 -1.95 -36.14 -50.49
C GLN A 181 -1.19 -34.82 -50.66
N ALA A 182 -1.67 -33.74 -50.03
CA ALA A 182 -1.02 -32.42 -50.08
C ALA A 182 0.34 -32.40 -49.38
N LYS A 183 0.47 -33.08 -48.23
CA LYS A 183 1.74 -33.16 -47.48
C LYS A 183 2.82 -33.96 -48.18
N ASN A 184 2.44 -34.97 -48.96
CA ASN A 184 3.38 -35.94 -49.57
C ASN A 184 3.53 -35.74 -51.09
N ASN A 185 3.32 -34.52 -51.61
CA ASN A 185 3.47 -34.19 -53.03
C ASN A 185 2.73 -35.16 -53.98
N ASN A 186 1.51 -35.56 -53.63
CA ASN A 186 0.69 -36.54 -54.36
C ASN A 186 1.22 -37.99 -54.41
N VAL A 187 2.26 -38.34 -53.64
CA VAL A 187 2.81 -39.69 -53.61
C VAL A 187 2.23 -40.49 -52.44
N PHE A 188 1.48 -41.56 -52.75
CA PHE A 188 1.02 -42.54 -51.77
C PHE A 188 1.93 -43.77 -51.79
N ASN A 189 2.43 -44.15 -50.62
CA ASN A 189 3.19 -45.37 -50.40
C ASN A 189 2.59 -46.16 -49.22
N SER A 190 3.15 -47.33 -48.93
CA SER A 190 2.63 -48.22 -47.90
C SER A 190 2.61 -47.57 -46.51
N TYR A 191 3.54 -46.65 -46.23
CA TYR A 191 3.57 -45.89 -44.99
C TYR A 191 2.39 -44.90 -44.88
N VAL A 192 2.11 -44.13 -45.94
CA VAL A 192 1.01 -43.15 -45.96
C VAL A 192 -0.35 -43.85 -45.85
N ASP A 193 -0.58 -44.90 -46.64
CA ASP A 193 -1.84 -45.66 -46.60
C ASP A 193 -2.06 -46.31 -45.23
N PHE A 194 -0.99 -46.86 -44.65
CA PHE A 194 -1.04 -47.43 -43.31
C PHE A 194 -1.37 -46.36 -42.25
N LYS A 195 -0.73 -45.18 -42.31
CA LYS A 195 -1.01 -44.09 -41.36
C LYS A 195 -2.47 -43.62 -41.44
N LEU A 196 -3.02 -43.50 -42.64
CA LEU A 196 -4.45 -43.22 -42.81
C LEU A 196 -5.31 -44.30 -42.16
N ALA A 197 -5.02 -45.58 -42.40
CA ALA A 197 -5.76 -46.67 -41.79
C ALA A 197 -5.66 -46.67 -40.26
N LEU A 198 -4.47 -46.37 -39.72
CA LEU A 198 -4.21 -46.24 -38.28
C LEU A 198 -5.03 -45.09 -37.66
N THR A 199 -5.05 -43.92 -38.30
CA THR A 199 -5.85 -42.75 -37.86
C THR A 199 -7.34 -43.03 -37.93
N LEU A 200 -7.84 -43.67 -38.99
CA LEU A 200 -9.25 -44.05 -39.07
C LEU A 200 -9.64 -45.00 -37.92
N TYR A 201 -8.79 -45.97 -37.62
CA TYR A 201 -9.05 -46.94 -36.57
C TYR A 201 -8.94 -46.34 -35.16
N PHE A 202 -7.78 -45.78 -34.80
CA PHE A 202 -7.55 -45.28 -33.44
C PHE A 202 -8.18 -43.91 -33.21
N ASP A 203 -7.96 -42.93 -34.10
CA ASP A 203 -8.41 -41.56 -33.84
C ASP A 203 -9.89 -41.36 -34.12
N LYS A 204 -10.40 -41.94 -35.22
CA LYS A 204 -11.78 -41.80 -35.67
C LYS A 204 -12.71 -42.95 -35.25
N ASN A 205 -12.19 -43.97 -34.56
CA ASN A 205 -12.93 -45.12 -34.05
C ASN A 205 -13.73 -45.87 -35.15
N ILE A 206 -13.22 -45.91 -36.39
CA ILE A 206 -13.91 -46.55 -37.52
C ILE A 206 -13.61 -48.06 -37.50
N PRO A 207 -14.63 -48.94 -37.58
CA PRO A 207 -14.41 -50.38 -37.56
C PRO A 207 -13.58 -50.89 -38.76
N MET A 208 -12.75 -51.91 -38.53
CA MET A 208 -11.88 -52.51 -39.55
C MET A 208 -12.63 -52.90 -40.84
N ASN A 209 -13.85 -53.43 -40.73
CA ASN A 209 -14.66 -53.81 -41.90
C ASN A 209 -15.04 -52.59 -42.76
N SER A 210 -15.33 -51.45 -42.12
CA SER A 210 -15.59 -50.19 -42.83
C SER A 210 -14.32 -49.63 -43.47
N ILE A 211 -13.18 -49.69 -42.77
CA ILE A 211 -11.89 -49.25 -43.32
C ILE A 211 -11.51 -50.07 -44.56
N LYS A 212 -11.61 -51.41 -44.48
CA LYS A 212 -11.36 -52.31 -45.62
C LYS A 212 -12.23 -51.97 -46.82
N LYS A 213 -13.54 -51.75 -46.60
CA LYS A 213 -14.49 -51.38 -47.65
C LYS A 213 -14.17 -50.02 -48.29
N ILE A 214 -13.87 -49.00 -47.48
CA ILE A 214 -13.48 -47.67 -47.97
C ILE A 214 -12.20 -47.76 -48.82
N PHE A 215 -11.21 -48.52 -48.36
CA PHE A 215 -9.94 -48.67 -49.07
C PHE A 215 -10.11 -49.48 -50.36
N SER A 216 -11.03 -50.44 -50.45
CA SER A 216 -11.32 -51.13 -51.71
C SER A 216 -12.07 -50.26 -52.72
N GLU A 217 -12.97 -49.39 -52.26
CA GLU A 217 -13.90 -48.65 -53.13
C GLU A 217 -13.41 -47.24 -53.48
N ALA A 218 -12.84 -46.50 -52.53
CA ALA A 218 -12.67 -45.05 -52.60
C ALA A 218 -11.22 -44.56 -52.46
N THR A 219 -10.26 -45.48 -52.40
CA THR A 219 -8.84 -45.17 -52.27
C THR A 219 -8.29 -44.23 -53.35
N LEU A 220 -7.41 -43.30 -52.95
CA LEU A 220 -6.65 -42.46 -53.88
C LEU A 220 -5.40 -43.18 -54.45
N ASN A 221 -4.95 -44.27 -53.81
CA ASN A 221 -3.81 -45.06 -54.27
C ASN A 221 -4.27 -46.29 -55.07
N LYS A 222 -3.98 -46.31 -56.38
CA LYS A 222 -4.33 -47.42 -57.28
C LYS A 222 -3.71 -48.77 -56.84
N ASN A 223 -2.56 -48.75 -56.16
CA ASN A 223 -1.86 -49.96 -55.73
C ASN A 223 -2.59 -50.73 -54.64
N ILE A 224 -3.47 -50.08 -53.85
CA ILE A 224 -4.20 -50.74 -52.77
C ILE A 224 -5.23 -51.76 -53.28
N LYS A 225 -5.64 -51.63 -54.54
CA LYS A 225 -6.52 -52.57 -55.23
C LYS A 225 -5.79 -53.85 -55.65
N GLN A 226 -4.46 -53.88 -55.58
CA GLN A 226 -3.68 -55.09 -55.78
C GLN A 226 -3.78 -55.96 -54.50
N PRO A 227 -4.14 -57.26 -54.61
CA PRO A 227 -4.36 -58.13 -53.45
C PRO A 227 -3.21 -58.10 -52.45
N ASN A 228 -1.97 -58.23 -52.94
CA ASN A 228 -0.77 -58.33 -52.11
C ASN A 228 -0.46 -57.05 -51.32
N TYR A 229 -0.79 -55.88 -51.88
CA TYR A 229 -0.51 -54.60 -51.21
C TYR A 229 -1.56 -54.27 -50.15
N GLY A 230 -2.85 -54.38 -50.49
CA GLY A 230 -3.94 -54.11 -49.55
C GLY A 230 -3.89 -55.06 -48.34
N GLU A 231 -3.68 -56.35 -48.60
CA GLU A 231 -3.55 -57.36 -47.55
C GLU A 231 -2.36 -57.09 -46.62
N TYR A 232 -1.22 -56.66 -47.17
CA TYR A 232 -0.05 -56.26 -46.37
C TYR A 232 -0.37 -55.12 -45.39
N ILE A 233 -1.11 -54.08 -45.82
CA ILE A 233 -1.50 -52.95 -44.97
C ILE A 233 -2.42 -53.42 -43.82
N PHE A 234 -3.46 -54.20 -44.13
CA PHE A 234 -4.42 -54.64 -43.11
C PHE A 234 -3.82 -55.67 -42.15
N ASN A 235 -2.99 -56.58 -42.63
CA ASN A 235 -2.28 -57.53 -41.77
C ASN A 235 -1.33 -56.81 -40.82
N SER A 236 -0.65 -55.76 -41.29
CA SER A 236 0.21 -54.93 -40.44
C SER A 236 -0.58 -54.12 -39.43
N LEU A 237 -1.75 -53.57 -39.81
CA LEU A 237 -2.65 -52.87 -38.89
C LEU A 237 -3.18 -53.80 -37.78
N ASN A 238 -3.58 -55.03 -38.12
CA ASN A 238 -3.99 -56.02 -37.11
C ASN A 238 -2.86 -56.34 -36.12
N LYS A 239 -1.64 -56.57 -36.62
CA LYS A 239 -0.47 -56.80 -35.75
C LYS A 239 -0.25 -55.65 -34.77
N ILE A 240 -0.35 -54.40 -35.24
CA ILE A 240 -0.17 -53.21 -34.39
C ILE A 240 -1.31 -53.04 -33.40
N ILE A 241 -2.56 -53.31 -33.81
CA ILE A 241 -3.71 -53.35 -32.90
C ILE A 241 -3.46 -54.36 -31.77
N ASP A 242 -2.95 -55.55 -32.08
CA ASP A 242 -2.68 -56.57 -31.07
C ASP A 242 -1.54 -56.18 -30.13
N LYS A 243 -0.52 -55.46 -30.59
CA LYS A 243 0.50 -54.85 -29.72
C LYS A 243 -0.10 -53.82 -28.75
N TYR A 244 -0.98 -52.95 -29.22
CA TYR A 244 -1.65 -51.98 -28.34
C TYR A 244 -2.64 -52.65 -27.36
N LYS A 245 -3.30 -53.75 -27.75
CA LYS A 245 -4.09 -54.56 -26.81
C LYS A 245 -3.19 -55.14 -25.71
N LEU A 246 -2.03 -55.70 -26.06
CA LEU A 246 -1.07 -56.22 -25.09
C LEU A 246 -0.62 -55.13 -24.11
N ILE A 247 -0.24 -53.95 -24.61
CA ILE A 247 0.16 -52.79 -23.79
C ILE A 247 -0.97 -52.38 -22.83
N ASN A 248 -2.19 -52.21 -23.34
CA ASN A 248 -3.32 -51.73 -22.53
C ASN A 248 -3.74 -52.75 -21.47
N ASN A 249 -3.67 -54.04 -21.80
CA ASN A 249 -4.03 -55.15 -20.91
C ASN A 249 -2.92 -55.48 -19.88
N PHE A 250 -1.72 -54.91 -20.00
CA PHE A 250 -0.65 -55.11 -19.03
C PHE A 250 -1.01 -54.44 -17.68
N LYS A 251 -1.01 -55.23 -16.59
CA LYS A 251 -1.48 -54.80 -15.26
C LYS A 251 -0.44 -54.91 -14.13
N LYS A 252 0.75 -55.46 -14.39
CA LYS A 252 1.77 -55.65 -13.36
C LYS A 252 2.35 -54.30 -12.90
N LYS A 253 2.57 -54.13 -11.59
CA LYS A 253 3.37 -53.01 -11.04
C LYS A 253 4.86 -53.35 -11.14
N LEU A 254 5.67 -52.38 -11.53
CA LEU A 254 7.12 -52.56 -11.63
C LEU A 254 7.74 -52.73 -10.25
N ASP A 255 8.71 -53.64 -10.16
CA ASP A 255 9.57 -53.94 -9.01
C ASP A 255 11.02 -54.14 -9.46
N ASN A 256 11.94 -54.42 -8.52
CA ASN A 256 13.36 -54.59 -8.83
C ASN A 256 13.69 -55.82 -9.71
N ASN A 257 12.76 -56.77 -9.87
CA ASN A 257 12.94 -57.99 -10.66
C ASN A 257 12.23 -57.91 -12.02
N SER A 258 11.64 -56.76 -12.37
CA SER A 258 10.85 -56.60 -13.57
C SER A 258 11.72 -56.63 -14.83
N SER A 259 11.27 -57.36 -15.85
CA SER A 259 12.03 -57.49 -17.10
C SER A 259 11.97 -56.22 -17.95
N ILE A 260 12.89 -56.08 -18.91
CA ILE A 260 12.88 -54.93 -19.82
C ILE A 260 11.58 -54.85 -20.65
N ASP A 261 10.98 -55.99 -21.01
CA ASP A 261 9.67 -56.05 -21.67
C ASP A 261 8.58 -55.44 -20.79
N GLU A 262 8.57 -55.78 -19.50
CA GLU A 262 7.60 -55.23 -18.52
C GLU A 262 7.78 -53.73 -18.32
N HIS A 263 9.03 -53.25 -18.29
CA HIS A 263 9.35 -51.82 -18.25
C HIS A 263 8.86 -51.10 -19.51
N TYR A 264 9.11 -51.65 -20.70
CA TYR A 264 8.65 -51.06 -21.96
C TYR A 264 7.12 -50.96 -22.00
N LEU A 265 6.40 -52.06 -21.76
CA LEU A 265 4.93 -52.08 -21.78
C LEU A 265 4.33 -51.08 -20.77
N THR A 266 4.89 -51.01 -19.56
CA THR A 266 4.44 -50.08 -18.53
C THR A 266 4.70 -48.62 -18.91
N TYR A 267 5.90 -48.32 -19.41
CA TYR A 267 6.25 -46.95 -19.78
C TYR A 267 5.44 -46.44 -20.96
N VAL A 268 5.18 -47.28 -21.96
CA VAL A 268 4.29 -46.92 -23.07
C VAL A 268 2.87 -46.65 -22.56
N LYS A 269 2.30 -47.55 -21.74
CA LYS A 269 0.95 -47.38 -21.18
C LYS A 269 0.82 -46.09 -20.38
N GLN A 270 1.79 -45.82 -19.49
CA GLN A 270 1.82 -44.58 -18.71
C GLN A 270 1.94 -43.35 -19.61
N TYR A 271 2.83 -43.39 -20.60
CA TYR A 271 3.05 -42.27 -21.51
C TYR A 271 1.79 -41.95 -22.32
N LEU A 272 1.10 -42.96 -22.87
CA LEU A 272 -0.15 -42.79 -23.59
C LEU A 272 -1.24 -42.16 -22.70
N TYR A 273 -1.38 -42.64 -21.46
CA TYR A 273 -2.32 -42.09 -20.49
C TYR A 273 -2.02 -40.62 -20.15
N TYR A 274 -0.77 -40.31 -19.75
CA TYR A 274 -0.41 -38.95 -19.31
C TYR A 274 -0.38 -37.93 -20.45
N GLN A 275 -0.05 -38.35 -21.67
CA GLN A 275 -0.03 -37.46 -22.85
C GLN A 275 -1.39 -37.40 -23.56
N ASN A 276 -2.41 -38.12 -23.05
CA ASN A 276 -3.73 -38.25 -23.67
C ASN A 276 -3.64 -38.68 -25.15
N LYS A 277 -2.83 -39.70 -25.43
CA LYS A 277 -2.59 -40.23 -26.78
C LYS A 277 -3.10 -41.67 -26.92
N LYS A 278 -3.56 -42.01 -28.13
CA LYS A 278 -4.07 -43.36 -28.44
C LYS A 278 -2.99 -44.33 -28.95
N TYR A 279 -1.95 -43.81 -29.61
CA TYR A 279 -0.81 -44.58 -30.12
C TYR A 279 0.45 -43.70 -30.17
N LEU A 280 1.63 -44.32 -30.27
CA LEU A 280 2.93 -43.66 -30.32
C LEU A 280 3.30 -43.20 -31.74
N ASN A 281 4.05 -42.11 -31.83
CA ASN A 281 4.89 -41.79 -32.99
C ASN A 281 6.38 -42.02 -32.68
N GLY A 282 7.26 -41.78 -33.66
CA GLY A 282 8.70 -42.00 -33.49
C GLY A 282 9.37 -41.16 -32.39
N LYS A 283 8.96 -39.90 -32.20
CA LYS A 283 9.47 -39.05 -31.11
C LYS A 283 8.96 -39.50 -29.75
N ASP A 284 7.73 -40.00 -29.70
CA ASP A 284 7.14 -40.54 -28.48
C ASP A 284 7.93 -41.77 -28.03
N GLU A 285 8.27 -42.68 -28.95
CA GLU A 285 9.09 -43.85 -28.63
C GLU A 285 10.52 -43.48 -28.18
N GLN A 286 11.12 -42.42 -28.72
CA GLN A 286 12.40 -41.91 -28.21
C GLN A 286 12.31 -41.52 -26.71
N GLN A 287 11.17 -41.01 -26.23
CA GLN A 287 10.99 -40.71 -24.80
C GLN A 287 10.91 -41.99 -23.96
N ILE A 288 10.31 -43.05 -24.50
CA ILE A 288 10.28 -44.37 -23.85
C ILE A 288 11.70 -44.94 -23.75
N ILE A 289 12.47 -44.86 -24.84
CA ILE A 289 13.88 -45.29 -24.88
C ILE A 289 14.72 -44.51 -23.86
N LYS A 290 14.51 -43.19 -23.70
CA LYS A 290 15.18 -42.39 -22.65
C LYS A 290 14.91 -42.92 -21.24
N ARG A 291 13.66 -43.34 -20.97
CA ARG A 291 13.30 -43.92 -19.66
C ARG A 291 13.96 -45.28 -19.43
N LEU A 292 14.12 -46.08 -20.49
CA LEU A 292 14.86 -47.36 -20.39
C LEU A 292 16.35 -47.14 -20.11
N PHE A 293 16.98 -46.15 -20.75
CA PHE A 293 18.36 -45.76 -20.41
C PHE A 293 18.50 -45.23 -18.97
N ALA A 294 17.55 -44.42 -18.52
CA ALA A 294 17.52 -43.95 -17.13
C ALA A 294 17.33 -45.09 -16.11
N ALA A 295 16.63 -46.16 -16.51
CA ALA A 295 16.50 -47.40 -15.76
C ALA A 295 17.73 -48.33 -15.86
N LYS A 296 18.83 -47.87 -16.48
CA LYS A 296 20.14 -48.54 -16.61
C LYS A 296 20.15 -49.79 -17.50
N PHE A 297 19.19 -49.93 -18.42
CA PHE A 297 19.27 -50.98 -19.44
C PHE A 297 20.31 -50.65 -20.52
N ASN A 298 21.00 -51.66 -21.04
CA ASN A 298 22.00 -51.50 -22.09
C ASN A 298 21.36 -51.49 -23.50
N ASP A 299 22.11 -51.01 -24.50
CA ASP A 299 21.63 -50.88 -25.88
C ASP A 299 21.13 -52.20 -26.47
N LYS A 300 21.77 -53.33 -26.15
CA LYS A 300 21.45 -54.64 -26.72
C LYS A 300 20.08 -55.13 -26.23
N ASP A 301 19.80 -54.94 -24.94
CA ASP A 301 18.52 -55.29 -24.35
C ASP A 301 17.41 -54.38 -24.90
N ILE A 302 17.68 -53.07 -25.00
CA ILE A 302 16.74 -52.10 -25.56
C ILE A 302 16.44 -52.42 -27.04
N LYS A 303 17.43 -52.82 -27.84
CA LYS A 303 17.18 -53.29 -29.23
C LYS A 303 16.21 -54.45 -29.24
N THR A 304 16.46 -55.45 -28.40
CA THR A 304 15.68 -56.69 -28.34
C THR A 304 14.21 -56.41 -27.97
N VAL A 305 13.97 -55.58 -26.95
CA VAL A 305 12.59 -55.25 -26.54
C VAL A 305 11.84 -54.45 -27.63
N LEU A 306 12.52 -53.57 -28.35
CA LEU A 306 11.90 -52.81 -29.44
C LEU A 306 11.53 -53.71 -30.63
N TYR A 307 12.39 -54.66 -31.02
CA TYR A 307 12.03 -55.63 -32.06
C TYR A 307 10.80 -56.45 -31.68
N ASN A 308 10.70 -56.84 -30.41
CA ASN A 308 9.63 -57.71 -29.94
C ASN A 308 8.32 -56.97 -29.72
N ASN A 309 8.36 -55.75 -29.18
CA ASN A 309 7.17 -55.08 -28.64
C ASN A 309 6.82 -53.74 -29.28
N SER A 310 7.73 -53.11 -30.04
CA SER A 310 7.45 -51.78 -30.59
C SER A 310 6.35 -51.81 -31.64
N PRO A 311 5.21 -51.12 -31.42
CA PRO A 311 4.22 -50.95 -32.48
C PRO A 311 4.73 -50.03 -33.59
N VAL A 312 5.66 -49.11 -33.29
CA VAL A 312 6.18 -48.12 -34.25
C VAL A 312 7.21 -48.72 -35.19
N ALA A 313 8.06 -49.64 -34.69
CA ALA A 313 9.03 -50.35 -35.52
C ALA A 313 8.37 -51.28 -36.56
N LEU A 314 7.14 -51.73 -36.29
CA LEU A 314 6.35 -52.63 -37.14
C LEU A 314 5.51 -51.91 -38.21
N GLU A 315 5.59 -50.57 -38.29
CA GLU A 315 4.82 -49.79 -39.27
C GLU A 315 5.25 -50.11 -40.71
N PRO A 316 4.30 -50.40 -41.64
CA PRO A 316 4.57 -50.52 -43.07
C PRO A 316 5.43 -49.40 -43.65
N GLY A 317 6.38 -49.74 -44.51
CA GLY A 317 7.30 -48.79 -45.12
C GLY A 317 8.46 -48.32 -44.22
N ARG A 318 8.50 -48.76 -42.95
CA ARG A 318 9.64 -48.55 -42.05
C ARG A 318 10.53 -49.79 -42.03
N ASN A 319 11.84 -49.60 -42.21
CA ASN A 319 12.80 -50.67 -41.94
C ASN A 319 13.06 -50.75 -40.42
N ALA A 320 12.55 -51.79 -39.77
CA ALA A 320 12.62 -51.95 -38.32
C ALA A 320 14.06 -51.88 -37.79
N LYS A 321 15.02 -52.52 -38.49
CA LYS A 321 16.43 -52.51 -38.09
C LYS A 321 17.02 -51.11 -38.11
N ASN A 322 16.93 -50.43 -39.25
CA ASN A 322 17.48 -49.08 -39.41
C ASN A 322 16.81 -48.10 -38.44
N TYR A 323 15.50 -48.24 -38.23
CA TYR A 323 14.75 -47.42 -37.30
C TYR A 323 15.20 -47.59 -35.84
N ILE A 324 15.30 -48.83 -35.37
CA ILE A 324 15.71 -49.13 -33.99
C ILE A 324 17.16 -48.66 -33.78
N GLU A 325 18.07 -48.97 -34.71
CA GLU A 325 19.47 -48.53 -34.65
C GLU A 325 19.57 -47.00 -34.57
N HIS A 326 18.88 -46.28 -35.45
CA HIS A 326 18.89 -44.83 -35.47
C HIS A 326 18.39 -44.21 -34.15
N ASN A 327 17.26 -44.68 -33.62
CA ASN A 327 16.70 -44.10 -32.39
C ASN A 327 17.57 -44.37 -31.17
N ILE A 328 18.17 -45.56 -31.07
CA ILE A 328 19.05 -45.89 -29.96
C ILE A 328 20.29 -45.01 -30.01
N THR A 329 20.98 -44.92 -31.16
CA THR A 329 22.16 -44.06 -31.31
C THR A 329 21.84 -42.60 -31.01
N TYR A 330 20.72 -42.09 -31.54
CA TYR A 330 20.28 -40.71 -31.30
C TYR A 330 20.01 -40.43 -29.82
N VAL A 331 19.22 -41.30 -29.17
CA VAL A 331 18.83 -41.12 -27.77
C VAL A 331 20.01 -41.31 -26.84
N GLN A 332 20.88 -42.27 -27.11
CA GLN A 332 22.09 -42.53 -26.32
C GLN A 332 23.05 -41.33 -26.37
N LYS A 333 23.22 -40.70 -27.54
CA LYS A 333 24.02 -39.48 -27.66
C LYS A 333 23.43 -38.34 -26.82
N ASP A 334 22.14 -38.04 -26.96
CA ASP A 334 21.44 -37.00 -26.18
C ASP A 334 21.48 -37.31 -24.67
N TYR A 335 21.33 -38.58 -24.27
CA TYR A 335 21.40 -38.99 -22.87
C TYR A 335 22.81 -38.79 -22.30
N THR A 336 23.85 -39.25 -22.99
CA THR A 336 25.25 -39.11 -22.54
C THR A 336 25.66 -37.65 -22.41
N GLU A 337 25.30 -36.80 -23.39
CA GLU A 337 25.57 -35.36 -23.32
C GLU A 337 24.87 -34.70 -22.11
N ARG A 338 23.62 -35.07 -21.82
CA ARG A 338 22.90 -34.57 -20.63
C ARG A 338 23.54 -35.02 -19.33
N VAL A 339 23.98 -36.28 -19.25
CA VAL A 339 24.67 -36.82 -18.07
C VAL A 339 26.00 -36.10 -17.84
N LEU A 340 26.77 -35.83 -18.90
CA LEU A 340 28.01 -35.06 -18.82
C LEU A 340 27.76 -33.63 -18.32
N LYS A 341 26.82 -32.90 -18.93
CA LYS A 341 26.46 -31.54 -18.50
C LYS A 341 25.95 -31.50 -17.05
N ALA A 342 25.18 -32.50 -16.63
CA ALA A 342 24.71 -32.64 -15.26
C ALA A 342 25.87 -32.87 -14.28
N LYS A 343 26.88 -33.66 -14.66
CA LYS A 343 28.08 -33.91 -13.87
C LYS A 343 28.96 -32.66 -13.78
N GLU A 344 29.17 -31.96 -14.89
CA GLU A 344 29.89 -30.68 -14.93
C GLU A 344 29.20 -29.63 -14.05
N HIS A 345 27.87 -29.48 -14.16
CA HIS A 345 27.13 -28.56 -13.33
C HIS A 345 27.23 -28.91 -11.84
N PHE A 346 27.12 -30.20 -11.48
CA PHE A 346 27.31 -30.61 -10.10
C PHE A 346 28.71 -30.26 -9.58
N ASN A 347 29.77 -30.50 -10.36
CA ASN A 347 31.13 -30.13 -9.97
C ASN A 347 31.27 -28.62 -9.75
N ASN A 348 30.63 -27.79 -10.58
CA ASN A 348 30.60 -26.34 -10.39
C ASN A 348 29.87 -25.95 -9.09
N VAL A 349 28.72 -26.57 -8.82
CA VAL A 349 27.96 -26.34 -7.59
C VAL A 349 28.77 -26.74 -6.35
N SER A 350 29.46 -27.88 -6.37
CA SER A 350 30.34 -28.29 -5.27
C SER A 350 31.48 -27.29 -5.03
N LYS A 351 32.10 -26.77 -6.09
CA LYS A 351 33.13 -25.72 -5.97
C LYS A 351 32.56 -24.44 -5.31
N TRP A 352 31.42 -23.95 -5.80
CA TRP A 352 30.75 -22.79 -5.22
C TRP A 352 30.35 -23.02 -3.76
N PHE A 353 29.91 -24.24 -3.44
CA PHE A 353 29.54 -24.63 -2.08
C PHE A 353 30.75 -24.52 -1.14
N SER A 354 31.91 -25.08 -1.50
CA SER A 354 33.11 -25.00 -0.66
C SER A 354 33.60 -23.56 -0.47
N GLU A 355 33.47 -22.71 -1.49
CA GLU A 355 33.82 -21.28 -1.41
C GLU A 355 32.87 -20.52 -0.47
N GLU A 356 31.56 -20.60 -0.70
CA GLU A 356 30.58 -19.86 0.10
C GLU A 356 30.42 -20.41 1.53
N ARG A 357 30.73 -21.69 1.74
CA ARG A 357 30.71 -22.30 3.07
C ARG A 357 31.68 -21.59 4.01
N LYS A 358 32.89 -21.27 3.55
CA LYS A 358 33.90 -20.53 4.35
C LYS A 358 33.36 -19.17 4.80
N ASN A 359 32.72 -18.44 3.89
CA ASN A 359 32.12 -17.13 4.19
C ASN A 359 31.04 -17.22 5.27
N ILE A 360 30.22 -18.27 5.20
CA ILE A 360 29.15 -18.51 6.18
C ILE A 360 29.74 -18.92 7.54
N ASP A 361 30.77 -19.76 7.57
CA ASP A 361 31.44 -20.15 8.81
C ASP A 361 32.08 -18.96 9.53
N GLU A 362 32.68 -18.02 8.78
CA GLU A 362 33.17 -16.76 9.35
C GLU A 362 32.05 -15.87 9.91
N LEU A 363 30.91 -15.83 9.22
CA LEU A 363 29.74 -15.07 9.67
C LEU A 363 29.18 -15.66 10.98
N ILE A 364 29.08 -16.99 11.09
CA ILE A 364 28.69 -17.68 12.32
C ILE A 364 29.64 -17.31 13.47
N LYS A 365 30.96 -17.33 13.22
CA LYS A 365 31.96 -16.92 14.24
C LYS A 365 31.74 -15.49 14.71
N LYS A 366 31.50 -14.54 13.79
CA LYS A 366 31.26 -13.12 14.11
C LYS A 366 29.96 -12.92 14.90
N ASP A 367 28.88 -13.61 14.54
CA ASP A 367 27.59 -13.46 15.22
C ASP A 367 27.60 -14.11 16.61
N ASN A 368 28.35 -15.20 16.79
CA ASN A 368 28.60 -15.80 18.11
C ASN A 368 29.34 -14.83 19.05
N LEU A 369 30.32 -14.07 18.56
CA LEU A 369 31.04 -13.06 19.36
C LEU A 369 30.13 -11.91 19.80
N LYS A 370 29.03 -11.66 19.10
CA LYS A 370 28.08 -10.57 19.37
C LYS A 370 26.84 -11.03 20.16
N ASN A 371 26.80 -12.27 20.63
CA ASN A 371 25.62 -12.89 21.26
C ASN A 371 24.34 -12.80 20.41
N LYS A 372 24.45 -12.71 19.08
CA LYS A 372 23.33 -12.65 18.12
C LYS A 372 23.12 -13.99 17.41
N LYS A 373 23.22 -15.10 18.14
CA LYS A 373 23.23 -16.44 17.53
C LYS A 373 21.86 -16.81 16.95
N MET A 374 21.77 -16.78 15.62
CA MET A 374 20.67 -17.41 14.89
C MET A 374 20.80 -18.95 14.91
N PRO A 375 19.70 -19.69 14.71
CA PRO A 375 19.77 -21.14 14.55
C PRO A 375 20.58 -21.54 13.32
N ASP A 376 21.32 -22.65 13.37
CA ASP A 376 22.19 -23.10 12.27
C ASP A 376 21.47 -23.19 10.91
N ILE A 377 20.18 -23.55 10.93
CA ILE A 377 19.33 -23.67 9.75
C ILE A 377 19.22 -22.35 8.96
N PHE A 378 19.31 -21.20 9.64
CA PHE A 378 19.31 -19.88 9.02
C PHE A 378 20.57 -19.66 8.18
N TYR A 379 21.73 -19.98 8.73
CA TYR A 379 22.99 -19.85 8.01
C TYR A 379 23.10 -20.81 6.82
N TYR A 380 22.56 -22.04 6.95
CA TYR A 380 22.46 -22.97 5.82
C TYR A 380 21.46 -22.48 4.77
N GLY A 381 20.38 -21.80 5.17
CA GLY A 381 19.46 -21.11 4.26
C GLY A 381 20.15 -20.01 3.45
N LEU A 382 20.98 -19.19 4.11
CA LEU A 382 21.78 -18.17 3.44
C LEU A 382 22.78 -18.79 2.45
N LEU A 383 23.43 -19.89 2.84
CA LEU A 383 24.33 -20.64 1.95
C LEU A 383 23.60 -21.15 0.71
N ALA A 384 22.44 -21.81 0.89
CA ALA A 384 21.62 -22.30 -0.21
C ALA A 384 21.17 -21.15 -1.13
N LYS A 385 20.75 -20.02 -0.56
CA LYS A 385 20.36 -18.82 -1.32
C LYS A 385 21.50 -18.31 -2.20
N LYS A 386 22.72 -18.18 -1.68
CA LYS A 386 23.88 -17.77 -2.47
C LYS A 386 24.20 -18.73 -3.62
N LEU A 387 24.01 -20.04 -3.42
CA LEU A 387 24.21 -21.03 -4.48
C LEU A 387 23.13 -20.91 -5.56
N LEU A 388 21.87 -20.68 -5.18
CA LEU A 388 20.77 -20.42 -6.12
C LEU A 388 21.02 -19.14 -6.94
N GLU A 389 21.57 -18.09 -6.34
CA GLU A 389 21.96 -16.85 -7.03
C GLU A 389 23.06 -17.08 -8.06
N LYS A 390 23.99 -18.02 -7.83
CA LYS A 390 25.01 -18.46 -8.80
C LYS A 390 24.47 -19.42 -9.87
N GLY A 391 23.19 -19.79 -9.81
CA GLY A 391 22.54 -20.68 -10.79
C GLY A 391 22.60 -22.17 -10.45
N ALA A 392 22.90 -22.53 -9.19
CA ALA A 392 22.83 -23.92 -8.75
C ALA A 392 21.39 -24.45 -8.81
N TYR A 393 21.22 -25.71 -9.22
CA TYR A 393 19.90 -26.35 -9.14
C TYR A 393 19.67 -26.95 -7.75
N PRO A 394 18.44 -26.86 -7.20
CA PRO A 394 18.12 -27.31 -5.83
C PRO A 394 18.62 -28.72 -5.50
N GLN A 395 18.43 -29.68 -6.40
CA GLN A 395 18.84 -31.07 -6.20
C GLN A 395 20.36 -31.25 -6.01
N TYR A 396 21.17 -30.34 -6.54
CA TYR A 396 22.63 -30.38 -6.37
C TYR A 396 23.07 -29.72 -5.07
N ILE A 397 22.33 -28.72 -4.59
CA ILE A 397 22.54 -28.12 -3.27
C ILE A 397 22.23 -29.17 -2.18
N VAL A 398 21.11 -29.90 -2.31
CA VAL A 398 20.75 -31.00 -1.40
C VAL A 398 21.88 -32.03 -1.33
N LYS A 399 22.41 -32.48 -2.48
CA LYS A 399 23.54 -33.42 -2.53
C LYS A 399 24.79 -32.89 -1.84
N CYS A 400 25.12 -31.61 -1.99
CA CYS A 400 26.26 -31.01 -1.29
C CYS A 400 26.02 -30.99 0.23
N PHE A 401 24.81 -30.66 0.68
CA PHE A 401 24.46 -30.64 2.10
C PHE A 401 24.51 -32.03 2.73
N GLU A 402 23.98 -33.05 2.04
CA GLU A 402 24.03 -34.46 2.47
C GLU A 402 25.46 -35.01 2.50
N GLY A 403 26.31 -34.61 1.55
CA GLY A 403 27.67 -35.11 1.40
C GLY A 403 28.69 -34.45 2.33
N GLU A 404 28.60 -33.12 2.49
CA GLU A 404 29.66 -32.32 3.10
C GLU A 404 29.31 -31.76 4.48
N ILE A 405 28.05 -31.85 4.94
CA ILE A 405 27.62 -31.35 6.25
C ILE A 405 27.06 -32.51 7.11
N PRO A 406 27.90 -33.14 7.97
CA PRO A 406 27.49 -34.30 8.76
C PRO A 406 26.28 -34.06 9.67
N SER A 407 26.15 -32.87 10.25
CA SER A 407 25.04 -32.51 11.14
C SER A 407 23.70 -32.41 10.41
N LEU A 408 23.69 -31.98 9.15
CA LEU A 408 22.49 -31.98 8.31
C LEU A 408 22.15 -33.39 7.84
N LYS A 409 23.16 -34.18 7.47
CA LYS A 409 22.96 -35.58 7.07
C LYS A 409 22.29 -36.41 8.17
N ALA A 410 22.73 -36.23 9.42
CA ALA A 410 22.14 -36.90 10.58
C ALA A 410 20.64 -36.54 10.73
N LYS A 411 20.30 -35.25 10.74
CA LYS A 411 18.90 -34.78 10.83
C LYS A 411 18.04 -35.18 9.63
N GLN A 412 18.62 -35.24 8.43
CA GLN A 412 17.95 -35.72 7.23
C GLN A 412 17.60 -37.20 7.32
N SER A 413 18.40 -37.99 8.06
CA SER A 413 18.12 -39.42 8.29
C SER A 413 16.99 -39.65 9.30
N GLU A 414 16.72 -38.66 10.15
CA GLU A 414 15.60 -38.64 11.11
C GLU A 414 14.31 -38.07 10.50
N ASN A 415 14.44 -37.15 9.54
CA ASN A 415 13.34 -36.53 8.82
C ASN A 415 13.74 -36.30 7.35
N ASP A 416 13.18 -37.11 6.46
CA ASP A 416 13.45 -37.12 5.01
C ASP A 416 13.20 -35.77 4.30
N ASN A 417 12.58 -34.79 4.97
CA ASN A 417 12.31 -33.47 4.39
C ASN A 417 13.15 -32.33 4.98
N TYR A 418 14.08 -32.62 5.90
CA TYR A 418 14.77 -31.55 6.63
C TYR A 418 15.61 -30.63 5.73
N ILE A 419 16.52 -31.20 4.91
CA ILE A 419 17.36 -30.43 3.98
C ILE A 419 16.49 -29.78 2.88
N TYR A 420 15.47 -30.49 2.40
CA TYR A 420 14.55 -29.96 1.40
C TYR A 420 13.82 -28.71 1.90
N ALA A 421 13.41 -28.65 3.16
CA ALA A 421 12.78 -27.47 3.76
C ALA A 421 13.73 -26.25 3.80
N ILE A 422 15.03 -26.47 4.05
CA ILE A 422 16.05 -25.40 4.01
C ILE A 422 16.16 -24.82 2.61
N VAL A 423 16.27 -25.70 1.61
CA VAL A 423 16.43 -25.30 0.21
C VAL A 423 15.15 -24.62 -0.29
N ASP A 424 13.96 -25.09 0.09
CA ASP A 424 12.68 -24.45 -0.24
C ASP A 424 12.57 -23.02 0.31
N GLY A 425 12.92 -22.82 1.60
CA GLY A 425 12.97 -21.48 2.20
C GLY A 425 13.96 -20.56 1.46
N ALA A 426 15.14 -21.07 1.13
CA ALA A 426 16.13 -20.32 0.35
C ALA A 426 15.63 -19.97 -1.07
N GLN A 427 14.86 -20.85 -1.71
CA GLN A 427 14.23 -20.57 -3.00
C GLN A 427 13.18 -19.47 -2.89
N LYS A 428 12.32 -19.51 -1.86
CA LYS A 428 11.33 -18.44 -1.59
C LYS A 428 12.01 -17.10 -1.34
N ALA A 429 13.06 -17.07 -0.52
CA ALA A 429 13.85 -15.86 -0.28
C ALA A 429 14.53 -15.34 -1.56
N THR A 430 15.07 -16.23 -2.39
CA THR A 430 15.65 -15.86 -3.70
C THR A 430 14.60 -15.27 -4.64
N TYR A 431 13.39 -15.83 -4.64
CA TYR A 431 12.27 -15.33 -5.42
C TYR A 431 11.82 -13.94 -4.95
N ALA A 432 11.64 -13.76 -3.63
CA ALA A 432 11.31 -12.46 -3.05
C ALA A 432 12.36 -11.39 -3.40
N GLN A 433 13.65 -11.74 -3.33
CA GLN A 433 14.73 -10.82 -3.71
C GLN A 433 14.65 -10.44 -5.18
N LYS A 434 14.46 -11.41 -6.09
CA LYS A 434 14.30 -11.13 -7.51
C LYS A 434 13.08 -10.24 -7.77
N ALA A 435 11.96 -10.53 -7.11
CA ALA A 435 10.73 -9.75 -7.23
C ALA A 435 10.92 -8.29 -6.82
N ILE A 436 11.72 -7.99 -5.78
CA ILE A 436 12.09 -6.63 -5.39
C ILE A 436 13.03 -6.00 -6.41
N LEU A 437 14.10 -6.70 -6.81
CA LEU A 437 15.14 -6.13 -7.67
C LEU A 437 14.62 -5.78 -9.07
N SER A 438 13.77 -6.66 -9.63
CA SER A 438 13.11 -6.44 -10.92
C SER A 438 11.82 -5.63 -10.81
N TYR A 439 11.47 -5.13 -9.62
CA TYR A 439 10.25 -4.38 -9.42
C TYR A 439 10.30 -3.05 -10.18
N ILE A 440 9.30 -2.86 -11.04
CA ILE A 440 9.03 -1.61 -11.76
C ILE A 440 7.60 -1.23 -11.41
N SER A 441 7.42 -0.19 -10.60
CA SER A 441 6.09 0.25 -10.21
C SER A 441 5.39 0.90 -11.39
N PRO A 442 4.17 0.46 -11.77
CA PRO A 442 3.35 1.20 -12.71
C PRO A 442 2.67 2.43 -12.06
N TYR A 443 2.79 2.59 -10.74
CA TYR A 443 2.15 3.64 -9.96
C TYR A 443 3.16 4.50 -9.20
N LYS A 444 2.84 5.79 -9.07
CA LYS A 444 3.57 6.70 -8.18
C LYS A 444 2.93 6.69 -6.79
N PHE A 445 3.23 5.66 -6.01
CA PHE A 445 2.69 5.51 -4.65
C PHE A 445 2.86 6.74 -3.73
N PRO A 446 3.95 7.53 -3.78
CA PRO A 446 4.06 8.75 -2.96
C PRO A 446 2.99 9.82 -3.25
N GLU A 447 2.32 9.76 -4.40
CA GLU A 447 1.28 10.71 -4.82
C GLU A 447 -0.15 10.17 -4.58
N MET A 448 -0.31 8.98 -3.99
CA MET A 448 -1.61 8.33 -3.79
C MET A 448 -1.94 8.19 -2.31
N GLU A 449 -3.20 8.32 -1.94
CA GLU A 449 -3.69 8.02 -0.59
C GLU A 449 -3.91 6.51 -0.38
N LEU A 450 -3.85 6.04 0.88
CA LEU A 450 -4.04 4.61 1.20
C LEU A 450 -5.43 4.10 0.76
N SER A 451 -6.45 4.94 0.87
CA SER A 451 -7.82 4.64 0.42
C SER A 451 -7.90 4.38 -1.10
N GLU A 452 -7.12 5.13 -1.90
CA GLU A 452 -7.05 4.94 -3.35
C GLU A 452 -6.33 3.64 -3.73
N ILE A 453 -5.25 3.31 -3.01
CA ILE A 453 -4.52 2.04 -3.18
C ILE A 453 -5.46 0.85 -2.94
N LYS A 454 -6.24 0.92 -1.85
CA LYS A 454 -7.25 -0.09 -1.50
C LYS A 454 -8.37 -0.16 -2.54
N ALA A 455 -8.90 0.97 -2.99
CA ALA A 455 -9.95 1.02 -4.01
C ALA A 455 -9.53 0.40 -5.35
N LYS A 456 -8.22 0.47 -5.68
CA LYS A 456 -7.64 -0.16 -6.88
C LYS A 456 -7.26 -1.63 -6.68
N ASN A 457 -7.56 -2.24 -5.53
CA ASN A 457 -7.18 -3.60 -5.16
C ASN A 457 -5.67 -3.88 -5.30
N ILE A 458 -4.83 -2.88 -5.02
CA ILE A 458 -3.37 -3.04 -5.08
C ILE A 458 -2.90 -3.68 -3.76
N PRO A 459 -2.23 -4.84 -3.79
CA PRO A 459 -1.71 -5.47 -2.57
C PRO A 459 -0.64 -4.60 -1.91
N LEU A 460 -0.69 -4.45 -0.59
CA LEU A 460 0.32 -3.69 0.16
C LEU A 460 1.72 -4.31 0.07
N ALA A 461 1.82 -5.60 -0.25
CA ALA A 461 3.09 -6.24 -0.60
C ALA A 461 3.78 -5.56 -1.80
N GLU A 462 3.03 -5.04 -2.79
CA GLU A 462 3.61 -4.29 -3.91
C GLU A 462 4.13 -2.91 -3.46
N VAL A 463 3.38 -2.24 -2.59
CA VAL A 463 3.78 -0.95 -2.01
C VAL A 463 5.03 -1.13 -1.14
N PHE A 464 5.11 -2.21 -0.36
CA PHE A 464 6.29 -2.57 0.42
C PHE A 464 7.53 -2.82 -0.46
N LYS A 465 7.39 -3.56 -1.56
CA LYS A 465 8.48 -3.74 -2.55
C LYS A 465 8.91 -2.40 -3.14
N SER A 466 7.96 -1.51 -3.46
CA SER A 466 8.25 -0.18 -4.00
C SER A 466 9.09 0.65 -3.03
N VAL A 467 8.80 0.61 -1.73
CA VAL A 467 9.53 1.33 -0.69
C VAL A 467 10.97 0.83 -0.56
N ILE A 468 11.18 -0.49 -0.62
CA ILE A 468 12.53 -1.06 -0.63
C ILE A 468 13.26 -0.70 -1.92
N LYS A 469 12.57 -0.70 -3.07
CA LYS A 469 13.15 -0.32 -4.36
C LYS A 469 13.61 1.14 -4.38
N GLU A 470 12.78 2.07 -3.91
CA GLU A 470 13.16 3.48 -3.72
C GLU A 470 14.43 3.60 -2.87
N ARG A 471 14.55 2.79 -1.80
CA ARG A 471 15.75 2.79 -0.95
C ARG A 471 16.97 2.25 -1.68
N ILE A 472 16.84 1.23 -2.53
CA ILE A 472 17.93 0.73 -3.36
C ILE A 472 18.40 1.81 -4.34
N ASP A 473 17.47 2.55 -4.94
CA ASP A 473 17.79 3.59 -5.91
C ASP A 473 18.57 4.75 -5.26
N ILE A 474 18.26 5.09 -4.00
CA ILE A 474 19.02 6.09 -3.22
C ILE A 474 20.33 5.50 -2.66
N TYR A 475 20.29 4.26 -2.16
CA TYR A 475 21.39 3.58 -1.49
C TYR A 475 21.63 2.20 -2.11
N PRO A 476 22.45 2.07 -3.17
CA PRO A 476 22.66 0.80 -3.89
C PRO A 476 23.17 -0.35 -3.02
N ASN A 477 23.90 -0.06 -1.93
CA ASN A 477 24.35 -1.06 -0.97
C ASN A 477 23.19 -1.79 -0.26
N THR A 478 21.96 -1.28 -0.33
CA THR A 478 20.75 -1.94 0.17
C THR A 478 20.55 -3.31 -0.50
N THR A 479 20.93 -3.46 -1.77
CA THR A 479 20.83 -4.73 -2.52
C THR A 479 21.57 -5.88 -1.82
N LEU A 480 22.74 -5.61 -1.24
CA LEU A 480 23.54 -6.61 -0.52
C LEU A 480 22.95 -6.97 0.86
N ASN A 481 22.03 -6.15 1.36
CA ASN A 481 21.48 -6.25 2.72
C ASN A 481 20.01 -6.69 2.76
N LEU A 482 19.40 -7.07 1.62
CA LEU A 482 17.99 -7.49 1.57
C LEU A 482 17.68 -8.68 2.50
N SER A 483 18.67 -9.53 2.80
CA SER A 483 18.58 -10.61 3.78
C SER A 483 18.90 -10.15 5.22
N LYS A 484 18.65 -8.88 5.59
CA LYS A 484 18.83 -8.34 6.94
C LYS A 484 17.52 -7.72 7.44
N SER A 485 17.18 -8.01 8.69
CA SER A 485 15.89 -7.62 9.28
C SER A 485 15.65 -6.09 9.34
N PHE A 486 16.71 -5.29 9.46
CA PHE A 486 16.55 -3.84 9.52
C PHE A 486 15.99 -3.22 8.23
N ILE A 487 16.12 -3.91 7.09
CA ILE A 487 15.51 -3.47 5.82
C ILE A 487 14.00 -3.47 5.94
N ASP A 488 13.43 -4.54 6.52
CA ASP A 488 11.98 -4.65 6.71
C ASP A 488 11.50 -3.60 7.71
N LYS A 489 12.19 -3.43 8.84
CA LYS A 489 11.85 -2.41 9.84
C LYS A 489 11.80 -1.02 9.23
N ASP A 490 12.85 -0.63 8.51
CA ASP A 490 12.91 0.71 7.92
C ASP A 490 11.85 0.89 6.82
N ALA A 491 11.52 -0.16 6.06
CA ALA A 491 10.44 -0.13 5.09
C ALA A 491 9.07 0.06 5.77
N CYS A 492 8.81 -0.64 6.88
CA CYS A 492 7.61 -0.45 7.70
C CYS A 492 7.52 0.97 8.28
N VAL A 493 8.61 1.51 8.84
CA VAL A 493 8.65 2.91 9.32
C VAL A 493 8.33 3.89 8.20
N LYS A 494 8.89 3.68 7.00
CA LYS A 494 8.60 4.55 5.85
C LYS A 494 7.13 4.43 5.39
N LEU A 495 6.52 3.25 5.48
CA LEU A 495 5.10 3.07 5.20
C LEU A 495 4.21 3.76 6.23
N LEU A 496 4.52 3.64 7.53
CA LEU A 496 3.79 4.33 8.61
C LEU A 496 3.82 5.86 8.42
N ASN A 497 4.99 6.41 8.08
CA ASN A 497 5.13 7.83 7.79
C ASN A 497 4.36 8.26 6.52
N ARG A 498 4.26 7.38 5.52
CA ARG A 498 3.57 7.69 4.25
C ARG A 498 2.05 7.53 4.37
N TYR A 499 1.60 6.57 5.16
CA TYR A 499 0.19 6.21 5.31
C TYR A 499 -0.13 6.02 6.81
N PRO A 500 -0.48 7.10 7.53
CA PRO A 500 -0.75 7.03 8.97
C PRO A 500 -1.88 6.05 9.35
N ASP A 501 -2.83 5.83 8.45
CA ASP A 501 -3.98 4.94 8.66
C ASP A 501 -3.68 3.46 8.35
N ILE A 502 -2.44 3.10 8.01
CA ILE A 502 -2.08 1.70 7.76
C ILE A 502 -2.11 0.90 9.06
N THR A 503 -2.79 -0.24 9.03
CA THR A 503 -2.95 -1.08 10.23
C THR A 503 -1.74 -1.98 10.45
N GLN A 504 -1.53 -2.39 11.69
CA GLN A 504 -0.47 -3.36 12.04
C GLN A 504 -0.61 -4.67 11.25
N ASN A 505 -1.83 -5.18 11.09
CA ASN A 505 -2.10 -6.43 10.36
C ASN A 505 -1.73 -6.31 8.87
N GLU A 506 -2.01 -5.16 8.26
CA GLU A 506 -1.66 -4.88 6.87
C GLU A 506 -0.15 -4.85 6.65
N LEU A 507 0.61 -4.26 7.58
CA LEU A 507 2.06 -4.30 7.55
C LEU A 507 2.61 -5.73 7.73
N ILE A 508 2.04 -6.50 8.67
CA ILE A 508 2.41 -7.90 8.90
C ILE A 508 2.20 -8.72 7.62
N GLU A 509 1.08 -8.54 6.93
CA GLU A 509 0.78 -9.25 5.69
C GLU A 509 1.76 -8.87 4.57
N ALA A 510 2.11 -7.58 4.46
CA ALA A 510 3.09 -7.10 3.50
C ALA A 510 4.48 -7.71 3.75
N VAL A 511 4.95 -7.73 5.00
CA VAL A 511 6.23 -8.36 5.39
C VAL A 511 6.19 -9.86 5.10
N ASN A 512 5.11 -10.55 5.48
CA ASN A 512 4.94 -11.98 5.23
C ASN A 512 5.05 -12.32 3.74
N SER A 513 4.50 -11.48 2.88
CA SER A 513 4.42 -11.73 1.44
C SER A 513 5.68 -11.34 0.67
N ALA A 514 6.40 -10.30 1.11
CA ALA A 514 7.46 -9.67 0.31
C ALA A 514 8.85 -9.66 0.95
N SER A 515 8.98 -9.84 2.27
CA SER A 515 10.29 -9.79 2.94
C SER A 515 11.20 -10.94 2.48
N VAL A 516 12.44 -10.60 2.11
CA VAL A 516 13.47 -11.61 1.83
C VAL A 516 13.93 -12.29 3.12
N TYR A 517 14.04 -11.52 4.21
CA TYR A 517 14.49 -12.03 5.50
C TYR A 517 13.49 -13.06 6.06
N ASN A 518 12.20 -12.72 6.09
CA ASN A 518 11.16 -13.58 6.64
C ASN A 518 11.01 -14.93 5.91
N GLN A 519 11.40 -14.98 4.63
CA GLN A 519 11.35 -16.21 3.83
C GLN A 519 12.54 -17.14 4.10
N LEU A 520 13.58 -16.69 4.81
CA LEU A 520 14.73 -17.53 5.16
C LEU A 520 14.35 -18.57 6.22
N PRO A 521 14.87 -19.80 6.11
CA PRO A 521 14.61 -20.82 7.11
C PRO A 521 15.19 -20.43 8.47
N GLY A 522 14.56 -20.85 9.57
CA GLY A 522 15.04 -20.57 10.93
C GLY A 522 14.72 -19.19 11.47
N VAL A 523 14.03 -18.34 10.70
CA VAL A 523 13.41 -17.12 11.23
C VAL A 523 12.18 -17.49 12.06
N ASP A 524 11.99 -16.80 13.18
CA ASP A 524 10.85 -17.00 14.08
C ASP A 524 9.52 -16.86 13.34
N ARG A 525 8.52 -17.68 13.68
CA ARG A 525 7.17 -17.59 13.09
C ARG A 525 6.50 -16.24 13.33
N ASP A 526 6.81 -15.62 14.47
CA ASP A 526 6.26 -14.32 14.86
C ASP A 526 7.15 -13.15 14.43
N TYR A 527 8.13 -13.38 13.53
CA TYR A 527 9.06 -12.34 13.08
C TYR A 527 8.34 -11.09 12.56
N SER A 528 7.35 -11.25 11.68
CA SER A 528 6.61 -10.13 11.10
C SER A 528 5.88 -9.31 12.16
N LEU A 529 5.34 -9.95 13.21
CA LEU A 529 4.73 -9.25 14.34
C LEU A 529 5.78 -8.42 15.09
N LYS A 530 6.91 -9.04 15.45
CA LYS A 530 7.99 -8.38 16.20
C LYS A 530 8.57 -7.19 15.43
N ILE A 531 8.88 -7.36 14.14
CA ILE A 531 9.54 -6.32 13.35
C ILE A 531 8.60 -5.13 13.06
N VAL A 532 7.31 -5.40 12.87
CA VAL A 532 6.30 -4.35 12.71
C VAL A 532 6.09 -3.62 14.03
N GLN A 533 6.07 -4.32 15.17
CA GLN A 533 6.00 -3.67 16.48
C GLN A 533 7.21 -2.76 16.71
N GLU A 534 8.43 -3.24 16.47
CA GLU A 534 9.64 -2.39 16.55
C GLU A 534 9.58 -1.17 15.62
N ALA A 535 8.91 -1.29 14.46
CA ALA A 535 8.72 -0.17 13.53
C ALA A 535 7.69 0.83 14.06
N ILE A 536 6.58 0.35 14.65
CA ILE A 536 5.55 1.18 15.28
C ILE A 536 6.13 1.92 16.48
N ASP A 537 6.88 1.24 17.35
CA ASP A 537 7.52 1.86 18.51
C ASP A 537 8.47 2.98 18.07
N LYS A 538 9.32 2.72 17.07
CA LYS A 538 10.23 3.73 16.48
C LYS A 538 9.48 4.89 15.83
N TYR A 539 8.34 4.64 15.18
CA TYR A 539 7.49 5.68 14.59
C TYR A 539 6.84 6.55 15.67
N ASN A 540 6.31 5.93 16.72
CA ASN A 540 5.69 6.64 17.85
C ASN A 540 6.72 7.46 18.64
N GLU A 541 7.93 6.93 18.88
CA GLU A 541 9.03 7.66 19.51
C GLU A 541 9.39 8.93 18.72
N ALA A 542 9.45 8.83 17.38
CA ALA A 542 9.73 9.98 16.53
C ALA A 542 8.60 11.02 16.56
N ASN A 543 7.34 10.59 16.54
CA ASN A 543 6.20 11.50 16.64
C ASN A 543 6.11 12.18 18.00
N LEU A 544 6.35 11.44 19.08
CA LEU A 544 6.34 12.00 20.45
C LEU A 544 7.46 13.03 20.64
N PHE A 545 8.62 12.81 20.01
CA PHE A 545 9.68 13.82 19.98
C PHE A 545 9.24 15.11 19.25
N ILE A 546 8.59 14.98 18.10
CA ILE A 546 8.07 16.12 17.32
C ILE A 546 6.96 16.85 18.08
N GLU A 547 6.05 16.13 18.73
CA GLU A 547 4.98 16.72 19.55
C GLU A 547 5.56 17.47 20.76
N ASN A 548 6.53 16.89 21.47
CA ASN A 548 7.19 17.56 22.59
C ASN A 548 7.94 18.83 22.14
N GLU A 549 8.62 18.81 20.98
CA GLU A 549 9.25 20.02 20.43
C GLU A 549 8.22 21.10 20.09
N ARG A 550 7.08 20.73 19.49
CA ARG A 550 5.98 21.68 19.20
C ARG A 550 5.38 22.27 20.47
N GLU A 551 5.11 21.43 21.48
CA GLU A 551 4.57 21.88 22.76
C GLU A 551 5.55 22.82 23.47
N GLN A 552 6.86 22.54 23.43
CA GLN A 552 7.88 23.44 23.96
C GLN A 552 7.90 24.79 23.21
N GLN A 553 7.83 24.78 21.88
CA GLN A 553 7.77 26.01 21.09
C GLN A 553 6.49 26.82 21.37
N GLU A 554 5.35 26.16 21.51
CA GLU A 554 4.07 26.80 21.81
C GLU A 554 4.07 27.38 23.23
N ASN A 555 4.63 26.67 24.22
CA ASN A 555 4.82 27.19 25.57
C ASN A 555 5.74 28.42 25.60
N LEU A 556 6.86 28.40 24.87
CA LEU A 556 7.75 29.56 24.75
C LEU A 556 7.06 30.76 24.10
N LYS A 557 6.22 30.51 23.08
CA LYS A 557 5.41 31.54 22.43
C LYS A 557 4.37 32.14 23.39
N ASN A 558 3.69 31.30 24.17
CA ASN A 558 2.72 31.76 25.18
C ASN A 558 3.40 32.58 26.28
N ASP A 559 4.58 32.15 26.74
CA ASP A 559 5.43 32.90 27.67
C ASP A 559 5.79 34.29 27.10
N PHE A 560 6.22 34.35 25.84
CA PHE A 560 6.53 35.62 25.17
C PHE A 560 5.31 36.54 25.11
N LEU A 561 4.15 36.03 24.70
CA LEU A 561 2.90 36.78 24.64
C LEU A 561 2.48 37.31 26.02
N LEU A 562 2.65 36.50 27.08
CA LEU A 562 2.40 36.92 28.44
C LEU A 562 3.32 38.08 28.84
N TYR A 563 4.63 37.97 28.60
CA TYR A 563 5.55 39.07 28.91
C TYR A 563 5.22 40.32 28.10
N LYS A 564 4.87 40.18 26.82
CA LYS A 564 4.44 41.28 25.97
C LYS A 564 3.18 41.97 26.53
N ALA A 565 2.18 41.18 26.92
CA ALA A 565 0.91 41.69 27.46
C ALA A 565 1.10 42.41 28.81
N VAL A 566 1.94 41.89 29.71
CA VAL A 566 2.29 42.57 30.97
C VAL A 566 2.90 43.95 30.68
N ASN A 567 3.85 44.02 29.75
CA ASN A 567 4.47 45.29 29.36
C ASN A 567 3.51 46.26 28.63
N LEU A 568 2.43 45.76 28.03
CA LEU A 568 1.34 46.55 27.46
C LEU A 568 0.42 47.12 28.55
N GLY A 569 0.11 46.32 29.58
CA GLY A 569 -0.75 46.73 30.71
C GLY A 569 -0.11 47.76 31.64
N ASP A 570 1.22 47.83 31.69
CA ASP A 570 1.98 48.88 32.40
C ASP A 570 1.97 50.24 31.68
N LEU A 571 1.45 50.31 30.45
CA LEU A 571 1.19 51.56 29.73
C LEU A 571 -0.26 51.97 30.01
N ASP A 572 -0.48 53.12 30.68
CA ASP A 572 -1.81 53.74 30.80
C ASP A 572 -2.34 54.08 29.39
N ILE A 573 -3.09 53.18 28.77
CA ILE A 573 -3.63 53.34 27.40
C ILE A 573 -5.15 53.49 27.48
N GLU A 574 -5.67 54.66 27.09
CA GLU A 574 -7.06 54.81 26.65
C GLU A 574 -7.27 54.02 25.35
N GLU A 575 -8.30 53.18 25.34
CA GLU A 575 -8.52 51.95 24.55
C GLU A 575 -8.37 51.97 23.01
N ASN A 576 -7.88 53.00 22.31
CA ASN A 576 -8.01 53.03 20.84
C ASN A 576 -6.81 53.41 19.95
N HIS A 577 -5.58 53.59 20.43
CA HIS A 577 -4.42 53.71 19.52
C HIS A 577 -3.13 53.12 20.11
N ILE A 578 -2.90 51.81 19.91
CA ILE A 578 -1.56 51.24 20.07
C ILE A 578 -0.75 51.64 18.83
N GLU A 579 0.06 52.69 18.93
CA GLU A 579 0.97 53.07 17.84
C GLU A 579 2.04 51.98 17.62
N GLU A 580 2.51 51.80 16.38
CA GLU A 580 3.60 50.87 16.00
C GLU A 580 4.87 51.00 16.86
N GLN A 581 5.08 52.16 17.48
CA GLN A 581 6.20 52.40 18.38
C GLN A 581 6.07 51.67 19.73
N GLN A 582 4.84 51.46 20.19
CA GLN A 582 4.54 50.75 21.45
C GLN A 582 4.68 49.23 21.27
N LYS A 583 4.38 48.70 20.08
CA LYS A 583 4.54 47.27 19.77
C LYS A 583 5.99 46.82 19.83
N GLU A 584 6.91 47.54 19.17
CA GLU A 584 8.34 47.23 19.15
C GLU A 584 8.97 47.32 20.55
N TYR A 585 8.53 48.28 21.35
CA TYR A 585 8.96 48.43 22.74
C TYR A 585 8.56 47.20 23.58
N CYS A 586 7.29 46.78 23.52
CA CYS A 586 6.82 45.62 24.27
C CYS A 586 7.48 44.31 23.80
N ASP A 587 7.70 44.16 22.49
CA ASP A 587 8.43 43.02 21.92
C ASP A 587 9.89 42.98 22.41
N CYS A 588 10.56 44.13 22.50
CA CYS A 588 11.92 44.24 23.03
C CYS A 588 11.98 43.88 24.52
N LYS A 589 11.03 44.34 25.34
CA LYS A 589 10.98 44.00 26.78
C LYS A 589 10.69 42.52 27.00
N ALA A 590 9.78 41.93 26.23
CA ALA A 590 9.52 40.49 26.27
C ALA A 590 10.78 39.70 25.87
N ALA A 591 11.50 40.13 24.83
CA ALA A 591 12.76 39.51 24.41
C ALA A 591 13.85 39.60 25.49
N ILE A 592 13.99 40.75 26.19
CA ILE A 592 14.93 40.89 27.32
C ILE A 592 14.64 39.86 28.42
N THR A 593 13.36 39.69 28.78
CA THR A 593 12.94 38.69 29.78
C THR A 593 13.30 37.28 29.35
N MET A 594 13.09 36.92 28.08
CA MET A 594 13.47 35.61 27.54
C MET A 594 14.99 35.38 27.52
N ILE A 595 15.78 36.40 27.16
CA ILE A 595 17.25 36.35 27.20
C ILE A 595 17.72 36.11 28.64
N ASN A 596 17.16 36.83 29.61
CA ASN A 596 17.51 36.68 31.03
C ASN A 596 17.11 35.29 31.57
N LYS A 597 16.05 34.67 31.03
CA LYS A 597 15.66 33.28 31.28
C LYS A 597 16.47 32.23 30.50
N LYS A 598 17.50 32.65 29.75
CA LYS A 598 18.40 31.79 28.95
C LYS A 598 17.70 31.03 27.82
N VAL A 599 16.62 31.58 27.25
CA VAL A 599 16.02 31.05 26.02
C VAL A 599 16.99 31.25 24.85
N SER A 600 17.02 30.32 23.88
CA SER A 600 17.96 30.38 22.77
C SER A 600 17.68 31.57 21.83
N GLU A 601 18.74 32.10 21.20
CA GLU A 601 18.61 33.19 20.23
C GLU A 601 17.69 32.82 19.05
N VAL A 602 17.77 31.56 18.58
CA VAL A 602 16.97 31.08 17.45
C VAL A 602 15.48 31.06 17.81
N ASP A 603 15.14 30.57 18.99
CA ASP A 603 13.74 30.48 19.43
C ASP A 603 13.12 31.87 19.61
N ILE A 604 13.85 32.81 20.24
CA ILE A 604 13.38 34.19 20.42
C ILE A 604 13.15 34.85 19.07
N LYS A 605 14.07 34.70 18.11
CA LYS A 605 13.94 35.28 16.77
C LYS A 605 12.78 34.68 15.99
N ASN A 606 12.58 33.37 16.08
CA ASN A 606 11.44 32.71 15.44
C ASN A 606 10.11 33.22 16.00
N ILE A 607 9.98 33.34 17.32
CA ILE A 607 8.78 33.87 17.97
C ILE A 607 8.52 35.33 17.55
N LEU A 608 9.54 36.18 17.53
CA LEU A 608 9.43 37.57 17.07
C LEU A 608 9.04 37.67 15.59
N ALA A 609 9.55 36.77 14.73
CA ALA A 609 9.20 36.72 13.32
C ALA A 609 7.73 36.27 13.13
N ASP A 610 7.28 35.29 13.90
CA ASP A 610 5.90 34.81 13.88
C ASP A 610 4.90 35.89 14.31
N GLU A 611 5.23 36.66 15.36
CA GLU A 611 4.41 37.75 15.91
C GLU A 611 4.52 39.09 15.15
N SER A 612 5.41 39.14 14.16
CA SER A 612 5.55 40.29 13.28
C SER A 612 4.32 40.46 12.39
N THR A 613 3.94 41.72 12.17
CA THR A 613 2.86 42.11 11.24
C THR A 613 3.33 42.15 9.78
N GLU A 614 4.62 41.92 9.52
CA GLU A 614 5.19 41.89 8.17
C GLU A 614 4.60 40.72 7.36
N LYS A 615 4.40 40.95 6.06
CA LYS A 615 3.80 39.93 5.17
C LYS A 615 4.82 38.91 4.69
N ASP A 616 6.03 39.36 4.36
CA ASP A 616 7.07 38.53 3.78
C ASP A 616 7.98 37.93 4.85
N LEU A 617 8.31 36.63 4.71
CA LEU A 617 9.14 35.90 5.68
C LEU A 617 10.50 36.56 5.90
N SER A 618 11.12 37.10 4.84
CA SER A 618 12.40 37.79 4.97
C SER A 618 12.30 39.06 5.83
N ASP A 619 11.20 39.80 5.74
CA ASP A 619 11.03 41.05 6.49
C ASP A 619 10.60 40.77 7.93
N LYS A 620 9.85 39.68 8.17
CA LYS A 620 9.60 39.13 9.51
C LYS A 620 10.90 38.86 10.27
N TYR A 621 11.88 38.19 9.63
CA TYR A 621 13.17 37.92 10.26
C TYR A 621 14.04 39.17 10.43
N LYS A 622 13.97 40.16 9.51
CA LYS A 622 14.64 41.46 9.72
C LYS A 622 14.07 42.21 10.93
N TYR A 623 12.75 42.18 11.11
CA TYR A 623 12.09 42.72 12.30
C TYR A 623 12.58 42.02 13.57
N ALA A 624 12.60 40.68 13.56
CA ALA A 624 13.08 39.89 14.70
C ALA A 624 14.54 40.19 15.06
N ASP A 625 15.43 40.27 14.06
CA ASP A 625 16.82 40.65 14.25
C ASP A 625 16.95 42.07 14.81
N TYR A 626 16.17 43.03 14.31
CA TYR A 626 16.14 44.40 14.80
C TYR A 626 15.79 44.47 16.30
N ILE A 627 14.68 43.85 16.71
CA ILE A 627 14.25 43.84 18.11
C ILE A 627 15.26 43.12 19.00
N PHE A 628 15.75 41.96 18.56
CA PHE A 628 16.68 41.15 19.35
C PHE A 628 18.03 41.86 19.58
N GLU A 629 18.56 42.55 18.57
CA GLU A 629 19.78 43.34 18.70
C GLU A 629 19.61 44.54 19.66
N HIS A 630 18.44 45.18 19.65
CA HIS A 630 18.11 46.22 20.63
C HIS A 630 18.04 45.64 22.06
N ALA A 631 17.39 44.49 22.25
CA ALA A 631 17.34 43.80 23.55
C ALA A 631 18.73 43.46 24.09
N LYS A 632 19.63 42.92 23.24
CA LYS A 632 21.04 42.67 23.60
C LYS A 632 21.76 43.95 24.01
N LYS A 633 21.57 45.06 23.29
CA LYS A 633 22.19 46.35 23.61
C LYS A 633 21.71 46.90 24.96
N VAL A 634 20.42 46.77 25.26
CA VAL A 634 19.86 47.17 26.57
C VAL A 634 20.56 46.38 27.69
N ILE A 635 20.52 45.05 27.64
CA ILE A 635 21.14 44.19 28.66
C ILE A 635 22.64 44.48 28.82
N ALA A 636 23.36 44.67 27.70
CA ALA A 636 24.78 44.99 27.74
C ALA A 636 25.05 46.33 28.47
N ARG A 637 24.22 47.34 28.27
CA ARG A 637 24.32 48.64 28.96
C ARG A 637 23.96 48.53 30.44
N GLU A 638 22.92 47.77 30.78
CA GLU A 638 22.55 47.49 32.18
C GLU A 638 23.71 46.86 32.94
N ILE A 639 24.30 45.80 32.37
CA ILE A 639 25.47 45.12 32.95
C ILE A 639 26.66 46.07 33.10
N GLN A 640 26.93 46.92 32.09
CA GLN A 640 28.01 47.90 32.16
C GLN A 640 27.82 48.92 33.29
N ILE A 641 26.58 49.36 33.54
CA ILE A 641 26.27 50.28 34.64
C ILE A 641 26.42 49.58 35.98
N LEU A 642 25.83 48.40 36.14
CA LEU A 642 25.85 47.66 37.41
C LEU A 642 27.28 47.26 37.82
N ASN A 643 28.12 46.89 36.86
CA ASN A 643 29.51 46.53 37.09
C ASN A 643 30.47 47.74 37.15
N HIS A 644 29.97 48.97 37.03
CA HIS A 644 30.82 50.16 37.09
C HIS A 644 31.52 50.29 38.45
N LEU A 645 32.83 50.59 38.40
CA LEU A 645 33.67 50.90 39.55
C LEU A 645 34.05 52.39 39.50
N PRO A 646 34.00 53.12 40.63
CA PRO A 646 34.24 54.56 40.65
C PRO A 646 35.72 54.87 40.39
N ILE A 647 36.02 55.34 39.18
CA ILE A 647 37.33 55.86 38.77
C ILE A 647 37.09 57.28 38.21
N LYS A 648 38.08 58.18 38.35
CA LYS A 648 38.16 59.60 37.88
C LYS A 648 36.85 60.29 37.43
N LYS A 649 36.53 61.46 38.00
CA LYS A 649 35.38 62.27 37.61
C LYS A 649 35.45 62.74 36.14
N ASP A 650 34.71 62.08 35.26
CA ASP A 650 34.36 62.51 33.91
C ASP A 650 32.85 62.30 33.68
N ALA A 651 32.31 62.78 32.55
CA ALA A 651 30.88 62.74 32.28
C ALA A 651 30.31 61.31 32.22
N GLU A 652 31.07 60.36 31.66
CA GLU A 652 30.68 58.96 31.54
C GLU A 652 30.57 58.29 32.93
N ASN A 653 31.55 58.54 33.81
CA ASN A 653 31.57 57.98 35.16
C ASN A 653 30.53 58.64 36.07
N ILE A 654 30.29 59.95 35.94
CA ILE A 654 29.23 60.64 36.69
C ILE A 654 27.86 60.03 36.35
N TYR A 655 27.60 59.80 35.06
CA TYR A 655 26.37 59.17 34.60
C TYR A 655 26.23 57.73 35.10
N LYS A 656 27.21 56.86 34.83
CA LYS A 656 27.14 55.44 35.24
C LYS A 656 27.02 55.27 36.74
N GLN A 657 27.75 56.06 37.53
CA GLN A 657 27.65 56.03 38.98
C GLN A 657 26.25 56.45 39.44
N TYR A 658 25.70 57.54 38.88
CA TYR A 658 24.34 57.97 39.20
C TYR A 658 23.31 56.89 38.87
N MET A 659 23.37 56.34 37.66
CA MET A 659 22.43 55.30 37.21
C MET A 659 22.52 54.04 38.06
N LYS A 660 23.73 53.64 38.48
CA LYS A 660 23.94 52.52 39.41
C LYS A 660 23.32 52.81 40.77
N ASP A 661 23.53 54.00 41.33
CA ASP A 661 22.98 54.39 42.62
C ASP A 661 21.46 54.49 42.60
N ASP A 662 20.86 55.02 41.52
CA ASP A 662 19.41 55.07 41.33
C ASP A 662 18.83 53.65 41.18
N TYR A 663 19.49 52.79 40.40
CA TYR A 663 19.09 51.38 40.27
C TYR A 663 19.15 50.64 41.62
N LEU A 664 20.21 50.82 42.42
CA LEU A 664 20.29 50.17 43.73
C LEU A 664 19.15 50.58 44.68
N LYS A 665 18.58 51.78 44.49
CA LYS A 665 17.41 52.26 45.25
C LYS A 665 16.09 51.76 44.67
N LYS A 666 15.89 51.89 43.36
CA LYS A 666 14.60 51.65 42.70
C LYS A 666 14.43 50.23 42.14
N GLN A 667 15.53 49.52 41.92
CA GLN A 667 15.63 48.19 41.30
C GLN A 667 15.22 48.13 39.82
N TYR A 668 15.10 49.28 39.13
CA TYR A 668 14.87 49.36 37.69
C TYR A 668 15.47 50.64 37.10
N PHE A 669 15.75 50.65 35.78
CA PHE A 669 16.13 51.86 35.05
C PHE A 669 14.89 52.57 34.52
N SER A 670 14.89 53.91 34.57
CA SER A 670 13.75 54.72 34.16
C SER A 670 14.17 55.96 33.37
N PRO A 671 13.28 56.53 32.53
CA PRO A 671 13.52 57.82 31.89
C PRO A 671 13.82 58.94 32.90
N GLU A 672 13.21 58.87 34.08
CA GLU A 672 13.42 59.84 35.16
C GLU A 672 14.84 59.76 35.74
N ALA A 673 15.44 58.57 35.76
CA ALA A 673 16.85 58.41 36.14
C ALA A 673 17.77 59.13 35.14
N ASP A 674 17.49 59.03 33.84
CA ASP A 674 18.23 59.74 32.79
C ASP A 674 18.08 61.26 32.91
N ILE A 675 16.87 61.77 33.21
CA ILE A 675 16.62 63.20 33.49
C ILE A 675 17.45 63.67 34.67
N ASN A 676 17.41 62.96 35.79
CA ASN A 676 18.11 63.39 36.99
C ASN A 676 19.63 63.23 36.87
N ALA A 677 20.11 62.21 36.16
CA ALA A 677 21.53 62.09 35.80
C ALA A 677 21.99 63.27 34.94
N ALA A 678 21.20 63.65 33.92
CA ALA A 678 21.46 64.81 33.09
C ALA A 678 21.43 66.12 33.90
N LYS A 679 20.46 66.30 34.80
CA LYS A 679 20.34 67.45 35.72
C LYS A 679 21.60 67.59 36.57
N LYS A 680 22.08 66.49 37.14
CA LYS A 680 23.33 66.45 37.93
C LYS A 680 24.55 66.84 37.08
N MET A 681 24.69 66.28 35.88
CA MET A 681 25.79 66.60 34.99
C MET A 681 25.78 68.06 34.54
N LEU A 682 24.60 68.63 34.26
CA LEU A 682 24.44 70.06 33.95
C LEU A 682 24.84 70.95 35.14
N ASN A 683 24.49 70.55 36.37
CA ASN A 683 24.91 71.27 37.57
C ASN A 683 26.44 71.22 37.78
N ASP A 684 27.08 70.13 37.35
CA ASP A 684 28.54 69.96 37.37
C ASP A 684 29.25 70.66 36.18
N ASN A 685 28.53 71.49 35.42
CA ASN A 685 29.00 72.25 34.25
C ASN A 685 29.51 71.39 33.07
N ILE A 686 28.97 70.18 32.91
CA ILE A 686 29.22 69.35 31.71
C ILE A 686 28.38 69.90 30.54
N SER A 687 28.96 69.91 29.34
CA SER A 687 28.29 70.44 28.14
C SER A 687 27.08 69.57 27.74
N GLU A 688 26.03 70.19 27.18
CA GLU A 688 24.86 69.47 26.65
C GLU A 688 25.26 68.43 25.58
N GLN A 689 26.31 68.71 24.80
CA GLN A 689 26.85 67.81 23.79
C GLN A 689 27.47 66.55 24.40
N ASP A 690 28.28 66.70 25.45
CA ASP A 690 28.89 65.55 26.15
C ASP A 690 27.82 64.70 26.84
N ILE A 691 26.82 65.34 27.44
CA ILE A 691 25.68 64.63 28.07
C ILE A 691 24.91 63.82 27.02
N SER A 692 24.63 64.42 25.85
CA SER A 692 23.97 63.73 24.74
C SER A 692 24.75 62.49 24.30
N ILE A 693 26.07 62.60 24.17
CA ILE A 693 26.95 61.48 23.79
C ILE A 693 26.89 60.37 24.84
N VAL A 694 26.99 60.73 26.13
CA VAL A 694 26.98 59.76 27.23
C VAL A 694 25.65 59.01 27.30
N ILE A 695 24.51 59.70 27.24
CA ILE A 695 23.18 59.07 27.29
C ILE A 695 22.98 58.16 26.07
N THR A 696 23.33 58.63 24.86
CA THR A 696 23.21 57.83 23.63
C THR A 696 23.97 56.50 23.73
N LYS A 697 25.15 56.54 24.35
CA LYS A 697 26.08 55.40 24.42
C LYS A 697 25.76 54.47 25.58
N HIS A 698 25.30 54.98 26.71
CA HIS A 698 25.22 54.23 27.97
C HIS A 698 23.82 54.04 28.54
N SER A 699 22.81 54.83 28.16
CA SER A 699 21.46 54.65 28.70
C SER A 699 20.84 53.33 28.21
N PRO A 700 20.40 52.43 29.13
CA PRO A 700 19.60 51.28 28.76
C PRO A 700 18.31 51.70 28.07
N ILE A 701 17.68 52.80 28.50
CA ILE A 701 16.44 53.31 27.92
C ILE A 701 16.67 53.83 26.50
N ALA A 702 17.76 54.55 26.25
CA ALA A 702 18.12 55.01 24.90
C ALA A 702 18.55 53.87 23.96
N ALA A 703 18.74 52.64 24.46
CA ALA A 703 18.98 51.47 23.62
C ALA A 703 17.69 50.78 23.18
N GLU A 704 16.53 51.15 23.70
CA GLU A 704 15.26 50.56 23.28
C GLU A 704 14.90 50.97 21.85
N PRO A 705 14.11 50.17 21.12
CA PRO A 705 13.66 50.51 19.77
C PRO A 705 13.00 51.90 19.73
N LYS A 706 13.26 52.65 18.66
CA LYS A 706 12.72 53.99 18.38
C LYS A 706 12.99 55.09 19.43
N ARG A 707 13.78 54.84 20.49
CA ARG A 707 14.27 55.86 21.44
C ARG A 707 15.47 56.64 20.87
N ASN A 708 15.20 57.45 19.86
CA ASN A 708 16.23 58.13 19.03
C ASN A 708 16.63 59.51 19.62
N MET A 709 17.29 60.37 18.83
CA MET A 709 17.62 61.76 19.21
C MET A 709 16.48 62.60 19.83
N PRO A 710 15.19 62.44 19.46
CA PRO A 710 14.09 63.12 20.14
C PRO A 710 13.98 62.77 21.63
N TYR A 711 14.26 61.52 22.01
CA TYR A 711 14.29 61.10 23.40
C TYR A 711 15.39 61.85 24.16
N ILE A 712 16.60 61.91 23.62
CA ILE A 712 17.72 62.62 24.25
C ILE A 712 17.43 64.13 24.37
N SER A 713 16.81 64.70 23.34
CA SER A 713 16.39 66.10 23.33
C SER A 713 15.34 66.38 24.41
N TYR A 714 14.38 65.46 24.60
CA TYR A 714 13.41 65.52 25.69
C TYR A 714 14.09 65.49 27.07
N ILE A 715 15.02 64.54 27.29
CA ILE A 715 15.75 64.41 28.54
C ILE A 715 16.52 65.70 28.88
N LEU A 716 17.28 66.24 27.93
CA LEU A 716 18.04 67.47 28.13
C LEU A 716 17.14 68.67 28.41
N LYS A 717 16.04 68.84 27.66
CA LYS A 717 15.09 69.94 27.86
C LYS A 717 14.45 69.87 29.25
N LYS A 718 14.04 68.67 29.68
CA LYS A 718 13.40 68.46 30.98
C LYS A 718 14.39 68.63 32.13
N ALA A 719 15.59 68.06 32.02
CA ALA A 719 16.67 68.23 33.00
C ALA A 719 17.06 69.70 33.20
N LYS A 720 17.10 70.49 32.12
CA LYS A 720 17.37 71.93 32.17
C LYS A 720 16.25 72.70 32.86
N LEU A 721 15.00 72.40 32.52
CA LEU A 721 13.85 73.00 33.18
C LEU A 721 13.84 72.69 34.67
N ASP A 722 14.05 71.42 35.03
CA ASP A 722 14.05 70.98 36.43
C ASP A 722 15.24 71.60 37.19
N LEU A 723 16.42 71.71 36.57
CA LEU A 723 17.56 72.42 37.15
C LEU A 723 17.26 73.89 37.42
N GLU A 724 16.63 74.60 36.47
CA GLU A 724 16.27 76.00 36.64
C GLU A 724 15.18 76.19 37.71
N LEU A 725 14.18 75.30 37.76
CA LEU A 725 13.17 75.28 38.82
C LEU A 725 13.80 75.06 40.20
N GLU A 726 14.73 74.12 40.34
CA GLU A 726 15.43 73.89 41.61
C GLU A 726 16.34 75.08 41.98
N LYS A 727 17.01 75.72 41.01
CA LYS A 727 17.75 76.97 41.25
C LYS A 727 16.83 78.11 41.68
N GLU A 728 15.62 78.19 41.12
CA GLU A 728 14.61 79.19 41.50
C GLU A 728 14.07 78.92 42.91
N LYS A 729 13.77 77.67 43.25
CA LYS A 729 13.43 77.26 44.62
C LYS A 729 14.53 77.66 45.59
N LEU A 730 15.80 77.43 45.25
CA LEU A 730 16.95 77.82 46.08
C LEU A 730 17.03 79.35 46.24
N ARG A 731 16.78 80.12 45.17
CA ARG A 731 16.77 81.60 45.24
C ARG A 731 15.67 82.15 46.15
N ASN A 732 14.52 81.48 46.18
CA ASN A 732 13.33 81.87 46.94
C ASN A 732 13.17 81.12 48.27
N TYR A 733 14.13 80.24 48.63
CA TYR A 733 14.04 79.41 49.81
C TYR A 733 14.10 80.26 51.08
N GLN A 734 13.06 80.15 51.89
CA GLN A 734 13.01 80.75 53.22
C GLN A 734 12.92 79.65 54.27
N PRO A 735 13.93 79.51 55.15
CA PRO A 735 13.91 78.52 56.22
C PRO A 735 12.70 78.73 57.13
N ARG A 736 11.99 77.65 57.48
CA ARG A 736 10.90 77.71 58.46
C ARG A 736 11.47 77.78 59.87
N ILE A 737 11.32 78.92 60.51
CA ILE A 737 11.83 79.13 61.87
C ILE A 737 10.96 78.37 62.88
N ARG A 738 11.55 77.39 63.59
CA ARG A 738 10.98 76.73 64.77
C ARG A 738 11.78 77.09 66.03
N GLN A 739 11.18 77.07 67.21
CA GLN A 739 11.96 77.22 68.44
C GLN A 739 12.54 75.87 68.84
N GLU A 740 13.84 75.69 68.59
CA GLU A 740 14.62 74.54 69.07
C GLU A 740 15.48 74.98 70.25
N THR A 741 15.59 74.15 71.28
CA THR A 741 16.38 74.46 72.49
C THR A 741 17.86 74.10 72.34
N ASN A 742 18.20 73.25 71.36
CA ASN A 742 19.55 72.75 71.11
C ASN A 742 20.01 73.13 69.70
N ILE A 743 21.21 73.70 69.59
CA ILE A 743 21.79 74.17 68.32
C ILE A 743 22.07 73.03 67.33
N THR A 744 22.45 71.85 67.82
CA THR A 744 22.72 70.66 67.00
C THR A 744 21.45 70.15 66.34
N ASP A 745 20.35 70.14 67.10
CA ASP A 745 19.04 69.70 66.61
C ASP A 745 18.44 70.74 65.66
N ALA A 746 18.64 72.03 65.94
CA ALA A 746 18.31 73.12 65.01
C ALA A 746 19.03 72.98 63.66
N TYR A 747 20.34 72.68 63.67
CA TYR A 747 21.09 72.47 62.44
C TYR A 747 20.59 71.25 61.66
N LYS A 748 20.38 70.10 62.32
CA LYS A 748 19.83 68.90 61.68
C LYS A 748 18.45 69.15 61.08
N HIS A 749 17.56 69.80 61.84
CA HIS A 749 16.22 70.12 61.36
C HIS A 749 16.27 71.00 60.11
N HIS A 750 17.04 72.08 60.12
CA HIS A 750 17.16 72.97 58.95
C HIS A 750 17.88 72.29 57.78
N MET A 751 18.83 71.39 58.05
CA MET A 751 19.47 70.55 57.05
C MET A 751 18.45 69.61 56.38
N ASP A 752 17.62 68.94 57.17
CA ASP A 752 16.59 68.02 56.70
C ASP A 752 15.48 68.77 55.95
N ASP A 753 15.03 69.93 56.46
CA ASP A 753 14.08 70.82 55.78
C ASP A 753 14.66 71.36 54.46
N PHE A 754 15.94 71.72 54.43
CA PHE A 754 16.58 72.19 53.19
C PHE A 754 16.69 71.07 52.16
N THR A 755 17.21 69.91 52.56
CA THR A 755 17.43 68.78 51.65
C THR A 755 16.14 68.09 51.21
N SER A 756 15.04 68.24 51.95
CA SER A 756 13.70 67.78 51.53
C SER A 756 13.00 68.73 50.54
N ILE A 757 13.39 70.01 50.50
CA ILE A 757 12.76 71.03 49.65
C ILE A 757 13.58 71.31 48.38
N ILE A 758 14.91 71.30 48.49
CA ILE A 758 15.85 71.64 47.41
C ILE A 758 16.59 70.38 46.95
N ASP A 759 16.33 69.97 45.71
CA ASP A 759 16.96 68.81 45.08
C ASP A 759 18.19 69.22 44.23
N LEU A 760 19.15 69.89 44.90
CA LEU A 760 20.46 70.25 44.35
C LEU A 760 21.57 69.74 45.27
N PRO A 761 22.80 69.52 44.74
CA PRO A 761 23.95 69.19 45.58
C PRO A 761 24.14 70.23 46.70
N TYR A 762 24.42 69.73 47.91
CA TYR A 762 24.60 70.59 49.07
C TYR A 762 25.72 71.59 48.83
N SER A 763 25.44 72.87 49.06
CA SER A 763 26.31 73.98 48.66
C SER A 763 26.54 74.95 49.82
N LYS A 764 27.58 75.78 49.71
CA LYS A 764 27.87 76.81 50.73
C LYS A 764 26.67 77.74 50.98
N ILE A 765 25.84 77.98 49.96
CA ILE A 765 24.61 78.79 50.07
C ILE A 765 23.60 78.15 51.03
N ALA A 766 23.52 76.81 51.06
CA ALA A 766 22.67 76.09 52.00
C ALA A 766 23.09 76.37 53.44
N ASP A 767 24.38 76.25 53.74
CA ASP A 767 24.95 76.60 55.05
C ASP A 767 24.73 78.08 55.40
N GLU A 768 24.83 79.00 54.43
CA GLU A 768 24.52 80.42 54.64
C GLU A 768 23.05 80.64 55.04
N LEU A 769 22.10 79.93 54.41
CA LEU A 769 20.67 80.02 54.71
C LEU A 769 20.32 79.39 56.07
N ILE A 770 20.91 78.24 56.39
CA ILE A 770 20.74 77.57 57.68
C ILE A 770 21.32 78.43 58.81
N ALA A 771 22.52 78.99 58.61
CA ALA A 771 23.15 79.90 59.56
C ALA A 771 22.27 81.13 59.85
N LYS A 772 21.69 81.74 58.80
CA LYS A 772 20.73 82.85 58.95
C LYS A 772 19.53 82.44 59.80
N ALA A 773 18.96 81.26 59.56
CA ALA A 773 17.82 80.75 60.32
C ALA A 773 18.15 80.58 61.81
N MET A 774 19.31 80.00 62.11
CA MET A 774 19.77 79.76 63.48
C MET A 774 20.06 81.08 64.23
N LEU A 775 20.57 82.11 63.55
CA LEU A 775 20.72 83.44 64.13
C LEU A 775 19.37 84.10 64.45
N ILE A 776 18.36 83.93 63.59
CA ILE A 776 17.00 84.40 63.84
C ILE A 776 16.38 83.69 65.06
N GLN A 777 16.73 82.42 65.28
CA GLN A 777 16.38 81.64 66.49
C GLN A 777 17.13 82.08 67.76
N LYS A 778 18.00 83.10 67.68
CA LYS A 778 18.79 83.68 68.78
C LYS A 778 19.96 82.84 69.29
N PHE A 779 20.43 81.84 68.53
CA PHE A 779 21.72 81.20 68.83
C PHE A 779 22.88 82.18 68.63
N SER A 780 23.94 82.10 69.44
CA SER A 780 25.07 83.02 69.31
C SER A 780 25.90 82.70 68.06
N GLN A 781 26.48 83.74 67.45
CA GLN A 781 27.31 83.58 66.25
C GLN A 781 28.45 82.56 66.46
N SER A 782 29.09 82.55 67.64
CA SER A 782 30.18 81.61 67.94
C SER A 782 29.72 80.16 67.98
N GLU A 783 28.50 79.91 68.44
CA GLU A 783 27.94 78.55 68.49
C GLU A 783 27.56 78.08 67.08
N VAL A 784 26.93 78.93 66.26
CA VAL A 784 26.56 78.59 64.88
C VAL A 784 27.81 78.32 64.02
N GLU A 785 28.85 79.15 64.13
CA GLU A 785 30.13 78.94 63.44
C GLU A 785 30.77 77.59 63.80
N LYS A 786 30.72 77.20 65.08
CA LYS A 786 31.25 75.92 65.55
C LYS A 786 30.44 74.76 64.97
N THR A 787 29.11 74.82 65.06
CA THR A 787 28.21 73.76 64.56
C THR A 787 28.37 73.54 63.05
N LEU A 788 28.45 74.59 62.23
CA LEU A 788 28.69 74.45 60.78
C LEU A 788 30.04 73.78 60.49
N THR A 789 31.07 74.13 61.25
CA THR A 789 32.41 73.55 61.08
C THR A 789 32.43 72.07 61.45
N GLU A 790 31.68 71.67 62.48
CA GLU A 790 31.62 70.28 62.96
C GLU A 790 30.66 69.40 62.15
N MET A 791 29.58 69.97 61.62
CA MET A 791 28.46 69.19 61.08
C MET A 791 28.17 69.39 59.59
N SER A 792 28.70 70.43 58.95
CA SER A 792 28.45 70.62 57.51
C SER A 792 29.12 69.53 56.68
N PRO A 793 28.40 68.95 55.69
CA PRO A 793 29.02 68.01 54.75
C PRO A 793 30.10 68.68 53.88
N LEU A 794 30.20 70.01 53.89
CA LEU A 794 31.24 70.78 53.18
C LEU A 794 32.44 71.12 54.05
N SER A 795 32.42 70.77 55.34
CA SER A 795 33.51 71.06 56.28
C SER A 795 34.69 70.08 56.19
N ALA A 796 34.62 69.08 55.31
CA ALA A 796 35.63 68.03 55.19
C ALA A 796 37.06 68.59 55.08
N PRO A 797 38.02 68.11 55.89
CA PRO A 797 39.37 68.66 55.93
C PRO A 797 40.07 68.40 54.59
N THR A 798 40.47 69.48 53.91
CA THR A 798 41.49 69.36 52.86
C THR A 798 42.85 69.12 53.51
N PRO A 799 43.78 68.40 52.86
CA PRO A 799 45.11 68.09 53.42
C PRO A 799 45.91 69.32 53.90
N SER A 800 45.52 70.52 53.45
CA SER A 800 46.12 71.80 53.80
C SER A 800 45.60 72.45 55.08
N ASN A 801 44.51 71.98 55.72
CA ASN A 801 43.89 72.64 56.88
C ASN A 801 43.55 71.69 58.06
N LEU A 802 44.50 70.83 58.44
CA LEU A 802 44.33 69.85 59.52
C LEU A 802 44.34 70.43 60.96
N LEU A 803 44.51 71.74 61.16
CA LEU A 803 44.58 72.33 62.52
C LEU A 803 43.79 73.64 62.74
N ASN A 804 43.11 74.18 61.74
CA ASN A 804 42.24 75.35 61.88
C ASN A 804 41.13 75.29 60.83
N ASN A 805 40.16 74.38 61.00
CA ASN A 805 38.97 74.38 60.14
C ASN A 805 38.15 75.64 60.45
N THR A 806 38.26 76.66 59.60
CA THR A 806 37.54 77.94 59.75
C THR A 806 36.27 77.99 58.90
N TYR A 807 35.76 76.84 58.44
CA TYR A 807 34.63 76.78 57.52
C TYR A 807 33.42 77.60 57.98
N GLY A 808 32.99 77.45 59.24
CA GLY A 808 31.89 78.26 59.79
C GLY A 808 32.18 79.77 59.75
N LYS A 809 33.42 80.19 60.06
CA LYS A 809 33.83 81.60 59.94
C LYS A 809 33.81 82.10 58.48
N GLU A 810 34.14 81.24 57.52
CA GLU A 810 34.08 81.58 56.09
C GLU A 810 32.63 81.79 55.61
N VAL A 811 31.70 80.92 56.04
CA VAL A 811 30.26 81.07 55.76
C VAL A 811 29.77 82.43 56.26
N PHE A 812 30.14 82.82 57.48
CA PHE A 812 29.80 84.13 58.05
C PHE A 812 30.46 85.32 57.37
N LYS A 813 31.69 85.17 56.84
CA LYS A 813 32.35 86.21 56.03
C LYS A 813 31.57 86.47 54.74
N ASN A 814 31.07 85.42 54.09
CA ASN A 814 30.24 85.55 52.89
C ASN A 814 28.85 86.14 53.18
N LEU A 815 28.23 85.74 54.31
CA LEU A 815 26.97 86.32 54.78
C LEU A 815 27.05 87.84 54.96
N LYS A 816 28.19 88.37 55.44
CA LYS A 816 28.40 89.82 55.60
C LYS A 816 28.61 90.56 54.28
N ASN A 817 29.12 89.87 53.25
CA ASN A 817 29.39 90.45 51.93
C ASN A 817 28.15 90.43 51.00
N ASN A 818 27.25 89.45 51.17
CA ASN A 818 26.00 89.35 50.40
C ASN A 818 24.86 90.18 51.04
N LYS A 819 24.86 91.49 50.84
CA LYS A 819 23.68 92.35 51.08
C LYS A 819 22.63 92.12 49.98
N ARG A 820 21.92 90.98 49.99
CA ARG A 820 20.59 90.91 49.37
C ARG A 820 19.58 91.54 50.34
N ASP A 821 18.73 92.43 49.85
CA ASP A 821 17.83 93.32 50.58
C ASP A 821 17.01 92.65 51.71
N ILE A 822 17.55 92.69 52.93
CA ILE A 822 16.92 92.26 54.19
C ILE A 822 15.66 93.11 54.52
N THR A 823 15.46 94.22 53.82
CA THR A 823 14.38 95.17 54.09
C THR A 823 13.03 94.75 53.49
N GLN A 824 13.01 94.04 52.36
CA GLN A 824 11.75 93.55 51.77
C GLN A 824 11.24 92.25 52.43
N GLU A 825 12.13 91.32 52.82
CA GLU A 825 11.74 90.06 53.46
C GLU A 825 11.20 90.24 54.89
N ASN A 826 11.78 91.14 55.69
CA ASN A 826 11.29 91.43 57.04
C ASN A 826 9.85 91.98 57.07
N THR A 827 9.41 92.61 55.97
CA THR A 827 8.06 93.17 55.87
C THR A 827 7.03 92.09 55.54
N LEU A 828 7.40 91.07 54.74
CA LEU A 828 6.57 89.92 54.39
C LEU A 828 6.52 88.84 55.50
N ILE A 829 7.61 88.67 56.26
CA ILE A 829 7.63 87.77 57.42
C ILE A 829 6.70 88.31 58.52
N ARG A 830 6.72 89.62 58.77
CA ARG A 830 5.78 90.27 59.71
C ARG A 830 4.31 90.22 59.26
N SER A 831 4.02 90.12 57.97
CA SER A 831 2.63 89.96 57.50
C SER A 831 2.11 88.53 57.70
N ARG A 832 2.97 87.51 57.54
CA ARG A 832 2.59 86.10 57.79
C ARG A 832 2.53 85.73 59.27
N GLU A 833 3.36 86.34 60.13
CA GLU A 833 3.20 86.21 61.59
C GLU A 833 1.80 86.68 62.03
N ARG A 834 1.25 87.75 61.41
CA ARG A 834 -0.11 88.22 61.74
C ARG A 834 -1.23 87.30 61.28
N GLU A 835 -1.07 86.55 60.18
CA GLU A 835 -2.06 85.57 59.73
C GLU A 835 -2.09 84.34 60.65
N TYR A 836 -0.92 83.85 61.07
CA TYR A 836 -0.83 82.67 61.95
C TYR A 836 -1.39 82.91 63.35
N PHE A 837 -1.37 84.16 63.85
CA PHE A 837 -2.00 84.52 65.13
C PHE A 837 -3.51 84.81 65.01
N LYS A 838 -4.07 84.94 63.80
CA LYS A 838 -5.53 85.05 63.63
C LYS A 838 -6.25 83.70 63.66
N ASP A 839 -5.63 82.64 63.15
CA ASP A 839 -6.24 81.30 63.07
C ASP A 839 -6.18 80.49 64.39
N LYS A 840 -5.75 81.12 65.50
CA LYS A 840 -5.74 80.50 66.84
C LYS A 840 -6.69 81.14 67.86
N GLU A 841 -7.49 82.13 67.45
CA GLU A 841 -8.54 82.74 68.30
C GLU A 841 -9.96 82.68 67.68
N CYS A 842 -10.29 81.62 66.92
CA CYS A 842 -11.67 81.27 66.58
C CYS A 842 -11.95 79.79 66.82
#